data_AF-A0A1F9B8X7-F1
#
_entry.id   AF-A0A1F9B8X7-F1
#
_cell.length_a   1.000
_cell.length_b   1.000
_cell.length_c   1.000
_cell.angle_alpha   90.00
_cell.angle_beta   90.00
_cell.angle_gamma   90.00
#
_symmetry.space_group_name_H-M   'P 1'
#
loop_
_entity.id
_entity.type
_entity.pdbx_description
1 polymer ?
#
loop_
_entity_poly.entity_id
_entity_poly.type
_entity_poly.pdbx_seq_one_letter_code
_entity_poly.pdbx_strand_id
1 'polypeptide(L)'
;MARQVFLVFLLLSIIFLAPAFAQEIKKISIFPFEIYSKDDSSAIKESLYKKLSEELKKEKRVKVVSAGAFLRDKTKVDQKGAISAGKSLGVDFVVLGSLTQFGETLSVDAQIIDVRAANALPPVSIQGKGFDNIGLVVAQLKTEILVRMGLIEKIFKIEIKGNKKIEAAAIIQQIKSKEGKPFFKADITDDIKTIYKMGLFLDVSAATTSTPEGKIITFTILEKGLITDIQIKGNKALDKDDIQEVLTIKTRESLNQEKIKADIEKIKTLYDGKGYYNAEITDSVEQDGEKDFRVVFDIKENDRVYIKSITFEGNEAYSSKELRGMMSTSEHGFLSFMTDSGLLKRDQLKQDIGKITSYYFNNGFINSRVGEPEITYDKKWIYIKIRIKEGKRFKFGKIIISGDLLQKSRDELFASLKIKEGENYNREEIIKDIDLLTQACNDEGYAYADINPKVDTREKEQLVDVDFQIIKGELVYINRIGISGNTVTRDKIIRRQLDVVEGDLYSSSKLKNSYGNLNRLRYFEEVDFQTEKGPDKDKMDINIRVKEKNTGMFMVGAGYSANEQAVIMGQIVQNNFLGYGQILSFKASLGSTTNNYELSFTEPWLFDIPLWCKADIWKYTKEYDSYELDTYGAGLTLGYPIWEKVVGYGGYNLSSNDIRDVNEATASPLIIEQARFGERITSAMTFTLARDTRDDYMFPTKGSNASVSVMYAGSPLGGNVNLVKYSAGASAYWPLFWDMVFVTKGRMGYLQNTDEDASRLPVYERYVLGGISTIRGLRYIGTKGSGTADVEGGTTMMVFNIELVFPLIKNAGMKGVVFYDAGNAWNYSGAYRFNDLRQSVGAGIRWYSPIGPLRLEYGYVINRGDLADDAKGRFEFTIGMFM
;
A
#
# COMPACT_ATOMS: atom_id res chain seq x y z
N MET A 1 -51.72 27.84 -21.85
CA MET A 1 -50.90 27.29 -22.96
C MET A 1 -51.07 25.78 -23.21
N ALA A 2 -52.04 25.08 -22.60
CA ALA A 2 -52.27 23.65 -22.84
C ALA A 2 -53.27 23.34 -23.98
N ARG A 3 -54.07 24.32 -24.43
CA ARG A 3 -55.07 24.12 -25.50
C ARG A 3 -54.52 24.28 -26.93
N GLN A 4 -53.41 25.02 -27.12
CA GLN A 4 -52.81 25.21 -28.45
C GLN A 4 -51.85 24.08 -28.85
N VAL A 5 -51.23 23.39 -27.88
CA VAL A 5 -50.37 22.23 -28.18
C VAL A 5 -51.21 21.01 -28.58
N PHE A 6 -52.40 20.84 -27.99
CA PHE A 6 -53.31 19.74 -28.37
C PHE A 6 -53.88 19.92 -29.78
N LEU A 7 -54.14 21.16 -30.21
CA LEU A 7 -54.64 21.45 -31.55
C LEU A 7 -53.58 21.26 -32.64
N VAL A 8 -52.30 21.52 -32.35
CA VAL A 8 -51.19 21.26 -33.28
C VAL A 8 -50.87 19.77 -33.36
N PHE A 9 -51.00 19.02 -32.25
CA PHE A 9 -50.90 17.55 -32.28
C PHE A 9 -52.06 16.91 -33.06
N LEU A 10 -53.28 17.43 -32.94
CA LEU A 10 -54.44 16.93 -33.68
C LEU A 10 -54.36 17.27 -35.19
N LEU A 11 -53.81 18.43 -35.56
CA LEU A 11 -53.60 18.80 -36.97
C LEU A 11 -52.43 18.02 -37.62
N LEU A 12 -51.38 17.67 -36.87
CA LEU A 12 -50.29 16.82 -37.37
C LEU A 12 -50.68 15.34 -37.50
N SER A 13 -51.67 14.86 -36.73
CA SER A 13 -52.22 13.51 -36.91
C SER A 13 -53.11 13.34 -38.16
N ILE A 14 -53.55 14.44 -38.79
CA ILE A 14 -54.40 14.38 -40.00
C ILE A 14 -53.58 14.54 -41.30
N ILE A 15 -52.31 14.97 -41.23
CA ILE A 15 -51.42 15.08 -42.40
C ILE A 15 -50.62 13.78 -42.69
N PHE A 16 -50.71 12.77 -41.81
CA PHE A 16 -50.11 11.44 -42.02
C PHE A 16 -51.11 10.32 -42.38
N LEU A 17 -52.31 10.67 -42.85
CA LEU A 17 -53.15 9.74 -43.61
C LEU A 17 -52.71 9.77 -45.08
N ALA A 18 -51.49 9.31 -45.34
CA ALA A 18 -51.17 8.80 -46.67
C ALA A 18 -52.12 7.65 -46.97
N PRO A 19 -52.71 7.55 -48.18
CA PRO A 19 -53.48 6.37 -48.53
C PRO A 19 -52.56 5.17 -48.31
N ALA A 20 -53.00 4.24 -47.47
CA ALA A 20 -52.40 2.92 -47.43
C ALA A 20 -52.60 2.34 -48.84
N PHE A 21 -51.64 2.59 -49.74
CA PHE A 21 -51.51 1.86 -50.97
C PHE A 21 -51.38 0.41 -50.53
N ALA A 22 -52.46 -0.35 -50.67
CA ALA A 22 -52.41 -1.79 -50.58
C ALA A 22 -51.25 -2.24 -51.47
N GLN A 23 -50.17 -2.73 -50.86
CA GLN A 23 -48.99 -3.17 -51.59
C GLN A 23 -49.43 -4.28 -52.53
N GLU A 24 -49.46 -3.98 -53.84
CA GLU A 24 -50.04 -4.85 -54.86
C GLU A 24 -49.25 -6.17 -54.89
N ILE A 25 -49.88 -7.26 -54.44
CA ILE A 25 -49.29 -8.61 -54.48
C ILE A 25 -49.13 -9.00 -55.95
N LYS A 26 -47.89 -9.24 -56.40
CA LYS A 26 -47.62 -9.66 -57.78
C LYS A 26 -47.82 -11.16 -57.90
N LYS A 27 -48.68 -11.57 -58.84
CA LYS A 27 -48.90 -12.97 -59.16
C LYS A 27 -47.85 -13.42 -60.17
N ILE A 28 -47.13 -14.50 -59.85
CA ILE A 28 -46.05 -15.03 -60.68
C ILE A 28 -46.37 -16.46 -61.06
N SER A 29 -46.22 -16.81 -62.33
CA SER A 29 -46.21 -18.21 -62.76
C SER A 29 -44.81 -18.62 -63.18
N ILE A 30 -44.32 -19.72 -62.62
CA ILE A 30 -43.05 -20.34 -63.03
C ILE A 30 -43.40 -21.41 -64.06
N PHE A 31 -42.73 -21.38 -65.21
CA PHE A 31 -42.88 -22.38 -66.24
C PHE A 31 -41.76 -23.41 -66.12
N PRO A 32 -41.95 -24.63 -66.66
CA PRO A 32 -40.95 -25.68 -66.51
C PRO A 32 -39.68 -25.27 -67.25
N PHE A 33 -38.56 -25.24 -66.54
CA PHE A 33 -37.27 -24.91 -67.13
C PHE A 33 -36.85 -26.00 -68.12
N GLU A 34 -36.20 -25.62 -69.22
CA GLU A 34 -35.56 -26.55 -70.14
C GLU A 34 -34.30 -27.10 -69.45
N ILE A 35 -34.12 -28.43 -69.40
CA ILE A 35 -32.96 -29.05 -68.75
C ILE A 35 -32.03 -29.62 -69.81
N TYR A 36 -30.81 -29.12 -69.86
CA TYR A 36 -29.71 -29.62 -70.69
C TYR A 36 -28.66 -30.27 -69.77
N SER A 37 -28.86 -31.56 -69.45
CA SER A 37 -27.99 -32.36 -68.58
C SER A 37 -27.81 -33.78 -69.15
N LYS A 38 -26.71 -34.45 -68.78
CA LYS A 38 -26.47 -35.87 -69.10
C LYS A 38 -27.27 -36.83 -68.20
N ASP A 39 -27.75 -36.36 -67.04
CA ASP A 39 -28.48 -37.14 -66.03
C ASP A 39 -30.01 -37.00 -66.19
N ASP A 40 -30.79 -37.79 -65.43
CA ASP A 40 -32.26 -37.86 -65.54
C ASP A 40 -32.93 -36.46 -65.44
N SER A 41 -33.29 -35.95 -66.61
CA SER A 41 -33.85 -34.60 -66.82
C SER A 41 -35.17 -34.36 -66.07
N SER A 42 -35.88 -35.40 -65.64
CA SER A 42 -37.20 -35.28 -65.00
C SER A 42 -37.09 -34.87 -63.52
N ALA A 43 -36.20 -35.53 -62.75
CA ALA A 43 -36.01 -35.27 -61.33
C ALA A 43 -35.39 -33.88 -61.06
N ILE A 44 -34.46 -33.46 -61.90
CA ILE A 44 -33.82 -32.14 -61.82
C ILE A 44 -34.83 -31.03 -62.09
N LYS A 45 -35.67 -31.21 -63.12
CA LYS A 45 -36.73 -30.27 -63.49
C LYS A 45 -37.73 -30.06 -62.37
N GLU A 46 -38.16 -31.14 -61.72
CA GLU A 46 -39.09 -31.08 -60.59
C GLU A 46 -38.47 -30.43 -59.35
N SER A 47 -37.21 -30.77 -59.03
CA SER A 47 -36.47 -30.20 -57.89
C SER A 47 -36.25 -28.69 -58.03
N LEU A 48 -35.81 -28.21 -59.21
CA LEU A 48 -35.62 -26.78 -59.48
C LEU A 48 -36.95 -26.02 -59.40
N TYR A 49 -37.99 -26.54 -60.04
CA TYR A 49 -39.33 -25.95 -60.02
C TYR A 49 -39.87 -25.83 -58.60
N LYS A 50 -39.78 -26.91 -57.81
CA LYS A 50 -40.29 -26.97 -56.43
C LYS A 50 -39.54 -25.99 -55.54
N LYS A 51 -38.20 -26.02 -55.54
CA LYS A 51 -37.37 -25.14 -54.69
C LYS A 51 -37.55 -23.67 -55.04
N LEU A 52 -37.57 -23.30 -56.33
CA LEU A 52 -37.79 -21.91 -56.74
C LEU A 52 -39.20 -21.42 -56.39
N SER A 53 -40.21 -22.28 -56.54
CA SER A 53 -41.58 -21.99 -56.11
C SER A 53 -41.67 -21.76 -54.60
N GLU A 54 -41.03 -22.61 -53.79
CA GLU A 54 -41.00 -22.48 -52.33
C GLU A 54 -40.28 -21.19 -51.90
N GLU A 55 -39.14 -20.86 -52.51
CA GLU A 55 -38.38 -19.65 -52.21
C GLU A 55 -39.12 -18.36 -52.59
N LEU A 56 -39.82 -18.35 -53.72
CA LEU A 56 -40.66 -17.21 -54.13
C LEU A 56 -41.91 -17.06 -53.25
N LYS A 57 -42.49 -18.17 -52.74
CA LYS A 57 -43.61 -18.14 -51.78
C LYS A 57 -43.25 -17.54 -50.42
N LYS A 58 -41.96 -17.55 -50.03
CA LYS A 58 -41.49 -16.90 -48.79
C LYS A 58 -41.60 -15.37 -48.83
N GLU A 59 -41.73 -14.78 -50.02
CA GLU A 59 -41.81 -13.32 -50.18
C GLU A 59 -43.25 -12.82 -50.03
N LYS A 60 -43.50 -11.91 -49.08
CA LYS A 60 -44.86 -11.43 -48.75
C LYS A 60 -45.56 -10.72 -49.92
N ARG A 61 -44.79 -10.21 -50.87
CA ARG A 61 -45.27 -9.45 -52.04
C ARG A 61 -45.52 -10.33 -53.27
N VAL A 62 -45.34 -11.65 -53.16
CA VAL A 62 -45.41 -12.59 -54.27
C VAL A 62 -46.45 -13.67 -54.01
N LYS A 63 -47.32 -13.89 -55.00
CA LYS A 63 -48.22 -15.06 -55.03
C LYS A 63 -47.85 -15.95 -56.21
N VAL A 64 -47.28 -17.12 -55.93
CA VAL A 64 -46.96 -18.10 -56.98
C VAL A 64 -48.23 -18.83 -57.41
N VAL A 65 -48.57 -18.73 -58.70
CA VAL A 65 -49.70 -19.41 -59.34
C VAL A 65 -49.14 -20.59 -60.14
N SER A 66 -49.73 -21.77 -59.98
CA SER A 66 -49.30 -22.97 -60.70
C SER A 66 -49.68 -22.86 -62.18
N ALA A 67 -48.75 -23.23 -63.06
CA ALA A 67 -48.94 -23.23 -64.51
C ALA A 67 -49.76 -24.45 -65.03
N GLY A 68 -50.47 -25.17 -64.15
CA GLY A 68 -51.22 -26.39 -64.47
C GLY A 68 -52.27 -26.27 -65.59
N ALA A 69 -52.73 -27.42 -66.09
CA ALA A 69 -53.60 -27.65 -67.27
C ALA A 69 -53.08 -27.10 -68.62
N PHE A 70 -52.43 -25.93 -68.66
CA PHE A 70 -51.89 -25.31 -69.88
C PHE A 70 -50.61 -26.00 -70.40
N LEU A 71 -49.88 -26.69 -69.53
CA LEU A 71 -48.58 -27.30 -69.83
C LEU A 71 -48.62 -28.82 -70.04
N ARG A 72 -49.80 -29.47 -70.01
CA ARG A 72 -49.89 -30.94 -70.12
C ARG A 72 -49.30 -31.48 -71.43
N ASP A 73 -49.30 -30.68 -72.51
CA ASP A 73 -48.87 -31.11 -73.86
C ASP A 73 -47.83 -30.19 -74.53
N LYS A 74 -47.19 -29.25 -73.82
CA LYS A 74 -46.20 -28.31 -74.41
C LYS A 74 -44.83 -28.40 -73.74
N THR A 75 -43.83 -28.85 -74.50
CA THR A 75 -42.42 -28.96 -74.07
C THR A 75 -41.62 -27.67 -74.21
N LYS A 76 -42.07 -26.74 -75.06
CA LYS A 76 -41.42 -25.44 -75.29
C LYS A 76 -42.46 -24.33 -75.41
N VAL A 77 -42.22 -23.22 -74.71
CA VAL A 77 -43.08 -22.04 -74.73
C VAL A 77 -42.25 -20.84 -75.16
N ASP A 78 -42.59 -20.27 -76.31
CA ASP A 78 -41.99 -19.03 -76.79
C ASP A 78 -42.57 -17.81 -76.04
N GLN A 79 -41.96 -16.64 -76.21
CA GLN A 79 -42.41 -15.41 -75.55
C GLN A 79 -43.89 -15.08 -75.83
N LYS A 80 -44.37 -15.29 -77.07
CA LYS A 80 -45.78 -15.06 -77.43
C LYS A 80 -46.72 -16.05 -76.72
N GLY A 81 -46.31 -17.31 -76.62
CA GLY A 81 -47.00 -18.34 -75.87
C GLY A 81 -47.04 -18.05 -74.37
N ALA A 82 -45.94 -17.56 -73.79
CA ALA A 82 -45.84 -17.21 -72.38
C ALA A 82 -46.72 -16.02 -72.00
N ILE A 83 -46.81 -14.99 -72.84
CA ILE A 83 -47.71 -13.85 -72.63
C ILE A 83 -49.17 -14.29 -72.69
N SER A 84 -49.53 -15.13 -73.67
CA SER A 84 -50.90 -15.64 -73.83
C SER A 84 -51.31 -16.51 -72.64
N ALA A 85 -50.42 -17.39 -72.19
CA ALA A 85 -50.60 -18.22 -71.00
C ALA A 85 -50.67 -17.41 -69.71
N GLY A 86 -49.81 -16.39 -69.58
CA GLY A 86 -49.80 -15.48 -68.46
C GLY A 86 -51.13 -14.73 -68.31
N LYS A 87 -51.70 -14.27 -69.44
CA LYS A 87 -53.02 -13.62 -69.49
C LYS A 87 -54.14 -14.57 -69.05
N SER A 88 -54.13 -15.82 -69.53
CA SER A 88 -55.14 -16.82 -69.13
C SER A 88 -55.04 -17.24 -67.67
N LEU A 89 -53.83 -17.26 -67.11
CA LEU A 89 -53.57 -17.58 -65.69
C LEU A 89 -53.81 -16.38 -64.75
N GLY A 90 -54.02 -15.18 -65.31
CA GLY A 90 -54.19 -13.94 -64.54
C GLY A 90 -52.97 -13.59 -63.70
N VAL A 91 -51.77 -13.88 -64.21
CA VAL A 91 -50.49 -13.56 -63.56
C VAL A 91 -49.87 -12.30 -64.14
N ASP A 92 -49.11 -11.57 -63.31
CA ASP A 92 -48.41 -10.35 -63.71
C ASP A 92 -47.09 -10.66 -64.40
N PHE A 93 -46.41 -11.73 -63.97
CA PHE A 93 -45.13 -12.15 -64.51
C PHE A 93 -45.09 -13.66 -64.79
N VAL A 94 -44.43 -14.03 -65.90
CA VAL A 94 -44.11 -15.41 -66.22
C VAL A 94 -42.59 -15.58 -66.23
N VAL A 95 -42.09 -16.59 -65.52
CA VAL A 95 -40.66 -16.92 -65.51
C VAL A 95 -40.43 -18.15 -66.38
N LEU A 96 -39.70 -17.96 -67.47
CA LEU A 96 -39.17 -19.01 -68.34
C LEU A 96 -37.69 -19.21 -68.04
N GLY A 97 -37.12 -20.34 -68.42
CA GLY A 97 -35.68 -20.49 -68.30
C GLY A 97 -35.16 -21.84 -68.75
N SER A 98 -33.84 -21.98 -68.69
CA SER A 98 -33.13 -23.22 -68.91
C SER A 98 -32.09 -23.44 -67.81
N LEU A 99 -31.78 -24.70 -67.55
CA LEU A 99 -30.66 -25.12 -66.72
C LEU A 99 -29.74 -25.95 -67.63
N THR A 100 -28.49 -25.50 -67.75
CA THR A 100 -27.45 -26.16 -68.52
C THR A 100 -26.36 -26.67 -67.59
N GLN A 101 -26.06 -27.96 -67.66
CA GLN A 101 -24.96 -28.56 -66.92
C GLN A 101 -23.75 -28.79 -67.82
N PHE A 102 -22.61 -28.22 -67.45
CA PHE A 102 -21.32 -28.45 -68.10
C PHE A 102 -20.30 -28.92 -67.07
N GLY A 103 -20.02 -30.23 -67.08
CA GLY A 103 -19.20 -30.88 -66.04
C GLY A 103 -19.85 -30.71 -64.66
N GLU A 104 -19.11 -30.12 -63.72
CA GLU A 104 -19.59 -29.78 -62.38
C GLU A 104 -20.31 -28.41 -62.31
N THR A 105 -20.35 -27.64 -63.40
CA THR A 105 -20.96 -26.30 -63.39
C THR A 105 -22.41 -26.36 -63.85
N LEU A 106 -23.31 -25.74 -63.10
CA LEU A 106 -24.70 -25.52 -63.44
C LEU A 106 -24.90 -24.04 -63.78
N SER A 107 -25.39 -23.75 -64.98
CA SER A 107 -25.86 -22.42 -65.38
C SER A 107 -27.39 -22.44 -65.43
N VAL A 108 -28.03 -21.53 -64.70
CA VAL A 108 -29.49 -21.35 -64.73
C VAL A 108 -29.80 -19.99 -65.32
N ASP A 109 -30.43 -20.00 -66.49
CA ASP A 109 -30.83 -18.83 -67.24
C ASP A 109 -32.34 -18.66 -67.08
N ALA A 110 -32.78 -17.50 -66.61
CA ALA A 110 -34.19 -17.17 -66.45
C ALA A 110 -34.55 -15.91 -67.22
N GLN A 111 -35.60 -16.00 -68.03
CA GLN A 111 -36.23 -14.88 -68.71
C GLN A 111 -37.53 -14.53 -67.98
N ILE A 112 -37.65 -13.30 -67.48
CA ILE A 112 -38.87 -12.81 -66.87
C ILE A 112 -39.70 -12.09 -67.95
N ILE A 113 -40.95 -12.47 -68.10
CA ILE A 113 -41.90 -11.88 -69.04
C ILE A 113 -42.89 -11.05 -68.23
N ASP A 114 -43.00 -9.76 -68.53
CA ASP A 114 -44.09 -8.92 -68.01
C ASP A 114 -45.31 -9.12 -68.91
N VAL A 115 -46.35 -9.72 -68.33
CA VAL A 115 -47.56 -10.11 -69.06
C VAL A 115 -48.40 -8.88 -69.44
N ARG A 116 -48.37 -7.83 -68.61
CA ARG A 116 -49.11 -6.58 -68.84
C ARG A 116 -48.42 -5.73 -69.89
N ALA A 117 -47.09 -5.57 -69.79
CA ALA A 117 -46.29 -4.79 -70.74
C ALA A 117 -45.97 -5.54 -72.04
N ALA A 118 -46.28 -6.84 -72.11
CA ALA A 118 -46.04 -7.71 -73.26
C ALA A 118 -44.58 -7.73 -73.75
N ASN A 119 -43.63 -7.54 -72.83
CA ASN A 119 -42.20 -7.52 -73.11
C ASN A 119 -41.43 -8.49 -72.19
N ALA A 120 -40.20 -8.80 -72.57
CA ALA A 120 -39.30 -9.57 -71.74
C ALA A 120 -38.35 -8.62 -71.00
N LEU A 121 -38.24 -8.78 -69.69
CA LEU A 121 -37.23 -8.12 -68.89
C LEU A 121 -35.85 -8.75 -69.18
N PRO A 122 -34.73 -8.03 -68.95
CA PRO A 122 -33.39 -8.57 -69.17
C PRO A 122 -33.18 -9.94 -68.49
N PRO A 123 -32.58 -10.92 -69.20
CA PRO A 123 -32.39 -12.26 -68.66
C PRO A 123 -31.46 -12.26 -67.44
N VAL A 124 -31.69 -13.22 -66.55
CA VAL A 124 -30.89 -13.47 -65.35
C VAL A 124 -30.14 -14.78 -65.56
N SER A 125 -28.81 -14.76 -65.41
CA SER A 125 -27.98 -15.95 -65.49
C SER A 125 -27.24 -16.15 -64.16
N ILE A 126 -27.41 -17.30 -63.52
CA ILE A 126 -26.73 -17.66 -62.26
C ILE A 126 -25.94 -18.95 -62.48
N GLN A 127 -24.68 -18.95 -62.04
CA GLN A 127 -23.81 -20.12 -62.10
C GLN A 127 -23.56 -20.69 -60.70
N GLY A 128 -23.54 -22.01 -60.59
CA GLY A 128 -23.19 -22.74 -59.36
C GLY A 128 -22.42 -24.02 -59.64
N LYS A 129 -21.80 -24.61 -58.62
CA LYS A 129 -21.05 -25.87 -58.72
C LYS A 129 -21.82 -27.01 -58.07
N GLY A 130 -22.08 -28.08 -58.81
CA GLY A 130 -22.71 -29.33 -58.35
C GLY A 130 -24.20 -29.18 -58.02
N PHE A 131 -24.95 -30.28 -58.15
CA PHE A 131 -26.39 -30.30 -57.83
C PHE A 131 -26.69 -30.11 -56.34
N ASP A 132 -25.74 -30.41 -55.46
CA ASP A 132 -25.89 -30.20 -54.01
C ASP A 132 -26.09 -28.73 -53.64
N ASN A 133 -25.54 -27.81 -54.43
CA ASN A 133 -25.67 -26.36 -54.23
C ASN A 133 -26.88 -25.73 -54.95
N ILE A 134 -27.79 -26.52 -55.52
CA ILE A 134 -28.96 -26.01 -56.24
C ILE A 134 -29.83 -25.10 -55.36
N GLY A 135 -29.82 -25.28 -54.03
CA GLY A 135 -30.51 -24.39 -53.09
C GLY A 135 -29.95 -22.98 -53.06
N LEU A 136 -28.62 -22.82 -53.10
CA LEU A 136 -27.96 -21.51 -53.14
C LEU A 136 -28.18 -20.81 -54.49
N VAL A 137 -28.10 -21.58 -55.59
CA VAL A 137 -28.41 -21.09 -56.94
C VAL A 137 -29.85 -20.60 -57.03
N VAL A 138 -30.81 -21.35 -56.46
CA VAL A 138 -32.23 -20.97 -56.40
C VAL A 138 -32.45 -19.72 -55.56
N ALA A 139 -31.77 -19.57 -54.42
CA ALA A 139 -31.89 -18.38 -53.57
C ALA A 139 -31.34 -17.11 -54.26
N GLN A 140 -30.21 -17.23 -54.98
CA GLN A 140 -29.65 -16.15 -55.79
C GLN A 140 -30.57 -15.81 -56.97
N LEU A 141 -31.08 -16.82 -57.66
CA LEU A 141 -32.01 -16.67 -58.78
C LEU A 141 -33.30 -15.99 -58.34
N LYS A 142 -33.88 -16.38 -57.20
CA LYS A 142 -35.02 -15.70 -56.57
C LYS A 142 -34.72 -14.21 -56.35
N THR A 143 -33.57 -13.90 -55.76
CA THR A 143 -33.20 -12.51 -55.45
C THR A 143 -33.10 -11.66 -56.71
N GLU A 144 -32.43 -12.15 -57.76
CA GLU A 144 -32.32 -11.41 -59.03
C GLU A 144 -33.65 -11.33 -59.78
N ILE A 145 -34.49 -12.37 -59.76
CA ILE A 145 -35.87 -12.32 -60.29
C ILE A 145 -36.66 -11.20 -59.60
N LEU A 146 -36.63 -11.14 -58.26
CA LEU A 146 -37.35 -10.13 -57.50
C LEU A 146 -36.81 -8.71 -57.72
N VAL A 147 -35.51 -8.54 -57.88
CA VAL A 147 -34.89 -7.26 -58.27
C VAL A 147 -35.37 -6.83 -59.66
N ARG A 148 -35.35 -7.72 -60.66
CA ARG A 148 -35.78 -7.40 -62.03
C ARG A 148 -37.26 -7.04 -62.10
N MET A 149 -38.07 -7.66 -61.25
CA MET A 149 -39.50 -7.34 -61.09
C MET A 149 -39.77 -6.04 -60.32
N GLY A 150 -38.74 -5.35 -59.83
CA GLY A 150 -38.89 -4.14 -59.02
C GLY A 150 -39.48 -4.39 -57.62
N LEU A 151 -39.43 -5.63 -57.14
CA LEU A 151 -39.95 -6.03 -55.82
C LEU A 151 -38.92 -5.87 -54.69
N ILE A 152 -37.63 -5.87 -55.03
CA ILE A 152 -36.52 -5.59 -54.14
C ILE A 152 -35.70 -4.44 -54.72
N GLU A 153 -35.54 -3.37 -53.96
CA GLU A 153 -34.68 -2.24 -54.33
C GLU A 153 -33.20 -2.59 -54.07
N LYS A 154 -32.31 -2.16 -54.97
CA LYS A 154 -30.86 -2.26 -54.77
C LYS A 154 -30.35 -1.06 -53.98
N ILE A 155 -29.29 -1.24 -53.21
CA ILE A 155 -28.56 -0.15 -52.58
C ILE A 155 -27.80 0.58 -53.68
N PHE A 156 -28.23 1.79 -54.01
CA PHE A 156 -27.60 2.60 -55.04
C PHE A 156 -26.29 3.20 -54.52
N LYS A 157 -26.32 3.74 -53.30
CA LYS A 157 -25.19 4.43 -52.69
C LYS A 157 -25.24 4.38 -51.17
N ILE A 158 -24.07 4.32 -50.53
CA ILE A 158 -23.95 4.47 -49.07
C ILE A 158 -23.21 5.76 -48.78
N GLU A 159 -23.82 6.63 -47.98
CA GLU A 159 -23.23 7.90 -47.56
C GLU A 159 -23.03 7.92 -46.05
N ILE A 160 -21.85 8.37 -45.63
CA ILE A 160 -21.57 8.69 -44.23
C ILE A 160 -21.62 10.20 -44.09
N LYS A 161 -22.36 10.70 -43.09
CA LYS A 161 -22.44 12.12 -42.72
C LYS A 161 -22.03 12.30 -41.27
N GLY A 162 -21.25 13.35 -41.01
CA GLY A 162 -20.78 13.69 -39.66
C GLY A 162 -19.44 13.09 -39.27
N ASN A 163 -18.84 12.27 -40.15
CA ASN A 163 -17.45 11.85 -40.01
C ASN A 163 -16.50 13.02 -40.35
N LYS A 164 -15.46 13.20 -39.54
CA LYS A 164 -14.45 14.27 -39.67
C LYS A 164 -13.04 13.67 -39.66
N LYS A 165 -12.69 12.92 -38.62
CA LYS A 165 -11.38 12.26 -38.50
C LYS A 165 -11.38 10.86 -39.10
N ILE A 166 -12.50 10.15 -39.01
CA ILE A 166 -12.60 8.80 -39.55
C ILE A 166 -13.04 8.89 -41.00
N GLU A 167 -12.26 8.29 -41.89
CA GLU A 167 -12.62 8.24 -43.31
C GLU A 167 -13.88 7.40 -43.50
N ALA A 168 -14.80 7.88 -44.34
CA ALA A 168 -16.04 7.19 -44.65
C ALA A 168 -15.81 5.75 -45.14
N ALA A 169 -14.73 5.52 -45.91
CA ALA A 169 -14.34 4.21 -46.40
C ALA A 169 -14.05 3.19 -45.28
N ALA A 170 -13.41 3.62 -44.18
CA ALA A 170 -13.12 2.75 -43.04
C ALA A 170 -14.39 2.29 -42.34
N ILE A 171 -15.41 3.15 -42.28
CA ILE A 171 -16.72 2.83 -41.70
C ILE A 171 -17.50 1.90 -42.63
N ILE A 172 -17.48 2.20 -43.94
CA ILE A 172 -18.15 1.39 -44.98
C ILE A 172 -17.56 -0.03 -45.05
N GLN A 173 -16.28 -0.23 -44.74
CA GLN A 173 -15.68 -1.57 -44.70
C GLN A 173 -16.20 -2.46 -43.56
N GLN A 174 -16.65 -1.87 -42.45
CA GLN A 174 -17.09 -2.61 -41.27
C GLN A 174 -18.57 -3.01 -41.33
N ILE A 175 -19.37 -2.34 -42.17
CA ILE A 175 -20.80 -2.62 -42.33
C ILE A 175 -21.06 -3.74 -43.35
N LYS A 176 -22.19 -4.42 -43.16
CA LYS A 176 -22.69 -5.51 -43.99
C LYS A 176 -23.33 -5.01 -45.28
N SER A 177 -24.00 -3.85 -45.24
CA SER A 177 -24.59 -3.21 -46.44
C SER A 177 -23.52 -2.78 -47.43
N LYS A 178 -23.71 -3.08 -48.72
CA LYS A 178 -22.79 -2.66 -49.81
C LYS A 178 -23.55 -2.13 -51.02
N GLU A 179 -22.94 -1.19 -51.74
CA GLU A 179 -23.47 -0.68 -53.01
C GLU A 179 -23.67 -1.81 -54.03
N GLY A 180 -24.78 -1.76 -54.76
CA GLY A 180 -25.20 -2.78 -55.73
C GLY A 180 -25.86 -4.03 -55.12
N LYS A 181 -25.85 -4.20 -53.78
CA LYS A 181 -26.51 -5.33 -53.10
C LYS A 181 -28.00 -5.07 -52.83
N PRO A 182 -28.80 -6.12 -52.58
CA PRO A 182 -30.20 -5.97 -52.21
C PRO A 182 -30.37 -5.21 -50.88
N PHE A 183 -31.38 -4.35 -50.80
CA PHE A 183 -31.69 -3.60 -49.59
C PHE A 183 -32.50 -4.43 -48.58
N PHE A 184 -31.94 -4.68 -47.39
CA PHE A 184 -32.65 -5.31 -46.27
C PHE A 184 -32.62 -4.43 -45.02
N LYS A 185 -33.77 -4.20 -44.39
CA LYS A 185 -33.86 -3.39 -43.17
C LYS A 185 -33.13 -3.99 -41.95
N ALA A 186 -33.05 -5.33 -41.88
CA ALA A 186 -32.34 -6.02 -40.81
C ALA A 186 -30.83 -5.69 -40.83
N ASP A 187 -30.24 -5.64 -42.03
CA ASP A 187 -28.82 -5.36 -42.21
C ASP A 187 -28.47 -3.94 -41.72
N ILE A 188 -29.34 -2.95 -41.90
CA ILE A 188 -29.13 -1.58 -41.39
C ILE A 188 -29.04 -1.55 -39.86
N THR A 189 -29.86 -2.35 -39.18
CA THR A 189 -29.86 -2.38 -37.70
C THR A 189 -28.57 -3.00 -37.18
N ASP A 190 -28.08 -4.05 -37.83
CA ASP A 190 -26.81 -4.67 -37.50
C ASP A 190 -25.63 -3.75 -37.84
N ASP A 191 -25.73 -2.98 -38.92
CA ASP A 191 -24.75 -1.97 -39.32
C ASP A 191 -24.65 -0.83 -38.29
N ILE A 192 -25.78 -0.29 -37.81
CA ILE A 192 -25.81 0.71 -36.72
C ILE A 192 -25.08 0.17 -35.49
N LYS A 193 -25.40 -1.06 -35.05
CA LYS A 193 -24.73 -1.70 -33.90
C LYS A 193 -23.24 -1.87 -34.13
N THR A 194 -22.84 -2.22 -35.36
CA THR A 194 -21.44 -2.44 -35.73
C THR A 194 -20.65 -1.13 -35.67
N ILE A 195 -21.20 -0.06 -36.25
CA ILE A 195 -20.60 1.28 -36.19
C ILE A 195 -20.51 1.76 -34.73
N TYR A 196 -21.56 1.56 -33.91
CA TYR A 196 -21.53 1.95 -32.50
C TYR A 196 -20.48 1.19 -31.69
N LYS A 197 -20.31 -0.12 -31.94
CA LYS A 197 -19.28 -0.97 -31.31
C LYS A 197 -17.84 -0.59 -31.66
N MET A 198 -17.61 0.19 -32.72
CA MET A 198 -16.28 0.74 -32.99
C MET A 198 -15.79 1.66 -31.86
N GLY A 199 -16.70 2.18 -31.02
CA GLY A 199 -16.35 2.96 -29.83
C GLY A 199 -15.90 4.39 -30.12
N LEU A 200 -16.00 4.85 -31.38
CA LEU A 200 -15.51 6.14 -31.87
C LEU A 200 -16.60 7.23 -31.95
N PHE A 201 -17.87 6.87 -31.77
CA PHE A 201 -19.02 7.76 -32.01
C PHE A 201 -19.91 7.84 -30.76
N LEU A 202 -20.54 9.00 -30.53
CA LEU A 202 -21.52 9.27 -29.47
C LEU A 202 -22.92 8.84 -29.88
N ASP A 203 -23.26 9.06 -31.15
CA ASP A 203 -24.55 8.70 -31.73
C ASP A 203 -24.37 8.19 -33.16
N VAL A 204 -25.22 7.24 -33.56
CA VAL A 204 -25.24 6.62 -34.88
C VAL A 204 -26.69 6.41 -35.28
N SER A 205 -27.12 7.12 -36.32
CA SER A 205 -28.44 6.96 -36.92
C SER A 205 -28.33 6.65 -38.41
N ALA A 206 -29.36 6.02 -38.97
CA ALA A 206 -29.42 5.73 -40.41
C ALA A 206 -30.74 6.21 -40.99
N ALA A 207 -30.67 6.93 -42.11
CA ALA A 207 -31.81 7.35 -42.91
C ALA A 207 -31.74 6.69 -44.29
N THR A 208 -32.90 6.48 -44.92
CA THR A 208 -32.97 5.89 -46.26
C THR A 208 -33.80 6.77 -47.18
N THR A 209 -33.26 7.07 -48.36
CA THR A 209 -33.94 7.86 -49.40
C THR A 209 -34.13 7.00 -50.65
N SER A 210 -35.33 6.98 -51.24
CA SER A 210 -35.59 6.28 -52.51
C SER A 210 -35.21 7.18 -53.68
N THR A 211 -34.43 6.65 -54.62
CA THR A 211 -34.17 7.24 -55.95
C THR A 211 -34.64 6.28 -57.04
N PRO A 212 -34.80 6.76 -58.29
CA PRO A 212 -35.11 5.89 -59.43
C PRO A 212 -34.08 4.77 -59.67
N GLU A 213 -32.82 4.95 -59.23
CA GLU A 213 -31.76 3.94 -59.38
C GLU A 213 -31.64 2.98 -58.17
N GLY A 214 -32.31 3.24 -57.05
CA GLY A 214 -32.29 2.39 -55.86
C GLY A 214 -32.45 3.15 -54.53
N LYS A 215 -32.05 2.52 -53.41
CA LYS A 215 -32.04 3.14 -52.08
C LYS A 215 -30.67 3.74 -51.78
N ILE A 216 -30.65 5.00 -51.33
CA ILE A 216 -29.47 5.61 -50.71
C ILE A 216 -29.59 5.44 -49.20
N ILE A 217 -28.56 4.86 -48.58
CA ILE A 217 -28.46 4.73 -47.11
C ILE A 217 -27.51 5.81 -46.61
N THR A 218 -28.00 6.70 -45.74
CA THR A 218 -27.19 7.74 -45.12
C THR A 218 -27.02 7.45 -43.64
N PHE A 219 -25.82 7.06 -43.22
CA PHE A 219 -25.47 6.96 -41.81
C PHE A 219 -25.03 8.32 -41.30
N THR A 220 -25.75 8.88 -40.32
CA THR A 220 -25.37 10.12 -39.64
C THR A 220 -24.71 9.75 -38.32
N ILE A 221 -23.46 10.15 -38.14
CA ILE A 221 -22.65 9.84 -36.96
C ILE A 221 -22.20 11.11 -36.27
N LEU A 222 -22.08 11.04 -34.95
CA LEU A 222 -21.45 12.08 -34.14
C LEU A 222 -20.14 11.54 -33.57
N GLU A 223 -18.99 11.96 -34.10
CA GLU A 223 -17.67 11.55 -33.59
C GLU A 223 -17.44 12.01 -32.15
N LYS A 224 -16.81 11.15 -31.34
CA LYS A 224 -16.33 11.52 -30.01
C LYS A 224 -15.23 12.57 -30.14
N GLY A 225 -15.42 13.71 -29.49
CA GLY A 225 -14.39 14.75 -29.38
C GLY A 225 -13.38 14.48 -28.26
N LEU A 226 -12.46 15.42 -28.07
CA LEU A 226 -11.48 15.37 -26.98
C LEU A 226 -11.99 16.14 -25.76
N ILE A 227 -11.58 15.67 -24.58
CA ILE A 227 -11.82 16.38 -23.32
C ILE A 227 -10.83 17.55 -23.23
N THR A 228 -11.28 18.79 -23.31
CA THR A 228 -10.39 19.97 -23.19
C THR A 228 -10.12 20.34 -21.75
N ASP A 229 -11.16 20.28 -20.92
CA ASP A 229 -11.10 20.66 -19.51
C ASP A 229 -11.99 19.74 -18.66
N ILE A 230 -11.56 19.52 -17.42
CA ILE A 230 -12.30 18.77 -16.41
C ILE A 230 -12.56 19.73 -15.25
N GLN A 231 -13.82 20.14 -15.13
CA GLN A 231 -14.24 21.08 -14.10
C GLN A 231 -14.93 20.33 -12.96
N ILE A 232 -14.49 20.58 -11.73
CA ILE A 232 -15.13 20.05 -10.52
C ILE A 232 -15.76 21.24 -9.80
N LYS A 233 -17.05 21.13 -9.49
CA LYS A 233 -17.85 22.17 -8.81
C LYS A 233 -18.48 21.57 -7.55
N GLY A 234 -18.60 22.40 -6.51
CA GLY A 234 -19.27 22.03 -5.27
C GLY A 234 -18.39 21.28 -4.25
N ASN A 235 -17.11 21.05 -4.56
CA ASN A 235 -16.15 20.48 -3.61
C ASN A 235 -15.66 21.53 -2.60
N LYS A 236 -16.22 21.55 -1.39
CA LYS A 236 -15.76 22.42 -0.28
C LYS A 236 -15.01 21.64 0.79
N ALA A 237 -15.31 20.36 0.93
CA ALA A 237 -14.75 19.48 1.94
C ALA A 237 -13.50 18.72 1.49
N LEU A 238 -13.30 18.60 0.18
CA LEU A 238 -12.18 17.92 -0.46
C LEU A 238 -11.49 18.86 -1.43
N ASP A 239 -10.16 18.86 -1.40
CA ASP A 239 -9.35 19.62 -2.33
C ASP A 239 -9.54 19.10 -3.75
N LYS A 240 -9.49 20.01 -4.72
CA LYS A 240 -9.72 19.69 -6.13
C LYS A 240 -8.69 18.68 -6.65
N ASP A 241 -7.45 18.81 -6.21
CA ASP A 241 -6.32 17.98 -6.64
C ASP A 241 -6.51 16.52 -6.21
N ASP A 242 -6.97 16.27 -4.97
CA ASP A 242 -7.30 14.93 -4.46
C ASP A 242 -8.36 14.23 -5.34
N ILE A 243 -9.37 14.98 -5.78
CA ILE A 243 -10.42 14.47 -6.65
C ILE A 243 -9.85 14.20 -8.05
N GLN A 244 -8.97 15.05 -8.57
CA GLN A 244 -8.35 14.86 -9.88
C GLN A 244 -7.42 13.64 -9.93
N GLU A 245 -6.71 13.31 -8.85
CA GLU A 245 -5.82 12.15 -8.78
C GLU A 245 -6.56 10.80 -8.95
N VAL A 246 -7.81 10.71 -8.50
CA VAL A 246 -8.60 9.47 -8.61
C VAL A 246 -9.30 9.30 -9.96
N LEU A 247 -9.37 10.36 -10.78
CA LEU A 247 -10.00 10.31 -12.10
C LEU A 247 -9.19 9.47 -13.08
N THR A 248 -9.90 8.69 -13.89
CA THR A 248 -9.30 7.94 -15.00
C THR A 248 -9.23 8.78 -16.26
N ILE A 249 -10.22 9.66 -16.47
CA ILE A 249 -10.25 10.56 -17.62
C ILE A 249 -9.18 11.63 -17.49
N LYS A 250 -8.52 11.94 -18.62
CA LYS A 250 -7.54 13.02 -18.69
C LYS A 250 -7.91 14.02 -19.78
N THR A 251 -7.44 15.26 -19.61
CA THR A 251 -7.48 16.26 -20.69
C THR A 251 -6.73 15.73 -21.91
N ARG A 252 -7.22 16.04 -23.10
CA ARG A 252 -6.77 15.56 -24.43
C ARG A 252 -7.04 14.07 -24.71
N GLU A 253 -7.79 13.38 -23.85
CA GLU A 253 -8.29 12.04 -24.13
C GLU A 253 -9.64 12.10 -24.88
N SER A 254 -9.99 11.04 -25.61
CA SER A 254 -11.30 10.90 -26.25
C SER A 254 -12.41 10.72 -25.22
N LEU A 255 -13.53 11.42 -25.39
CA LEU A 255 -14.67 11.39 -24.49
C LEU A 255 -15.24 9.95 -24.38
N ASN A 256 -15.29 9.41 -23.16
CA ASN A 256 -15.84 8.09 -22.89
C ASN A 256 -16.81 8.11 -21.70
N GLN A 257 -18.11 7.96 -22.00
CA GLN A 257 -19.17 7.99 -20.99
C GLN A 257 -19.06 6.88 -19.93
N GLU A 258 -18.53 5.70 -20.29
CA GLU A 258 -18.33 4.61 -19.33
C GLU A 258 -17.23 4.96 -18.33
N LYS A 259 -16.16 5.62 -18.80
CA LYS A 259 -15.10 6.12 -17.91
C LYS A 259 -15.60 7.23 -17.00
N ILE A 260 -16.42 8.16 -17.51
CA ILE A 260 -17.03 9.22 -16.69
C ILE A 260 -17.88 8.61 -15.58
N LYS A 261 -18.73 7.61 -15.89
CA LYS A 261 -19.53 6.91 -14.87
C LYS A 261 -18.66 6.16 -13.86
N ALA A 262 -17.60 5.49 -14.30
CA ALA A 262 -16.67 4.83 -13.40
C ALA A 262 -15.95 5.84 -12.48
N ASP A 263 -15.60 7.01 -13.01
CA ASP A 263 -14.98 8.09 -12.24
C ASP A 263 -15.95 8.69 -11.22
N ILE A 264 -17.24 8.84 -11.53
CA ILE A 264 -18.27 9.23 -10.54
C ILE A 264 -18.26 8.29 -9.33
N GLU A 265 -18.21 6.97 -9.56
CA GLU A 265 -18.15 5.98 -8.47
C GLU A 265 -16.84 6.07 -7.67
N LYS A 266 -15.72 6.41 -8.31
CA LYS A 266 -14.44 6.65 -7.61
C LYS A 266 -14.48 7.91 -6.75
N ILE A 267 -15.02 9.01 -7.27
CA ILE A 267 -15.23 10.25 -6.52
C ILE A 267 -16.15 9.96 -5.33
N LYS A 268 -17.25 9.23 -5.55
CA LYS A 268 -18.16 8.82 -4.48
C LYS A 268 -17.46 8.00 -3.41
N THR A 269 -16.61 7.06 -3.80
CA THR A 269 -15.79 6.24 -2.88
C THR A 269 -14.81 7.11 -2.08
N LEU A 270 -14.21 8.13 -2.70
CA LEU A 270 -13.35 9.10 -2.02
C LEU A 270 -14.12 9.90 -0.96
N TYR A 271 -15.32 10.39 -1.28
CA TYR A 271 -16.21 11.09 -0.35
C TYR A 271 -16.69 10.18 0.79
N ASP A 272 -17.11 8.94 0.49
CA ASP A 272 -17.46 7.90 1.47
C ASP A 272 -16.32 7.72 2.50
N GLY A 273 -15.08 7.62 2.01
CA GLY A 273 -13.88 7.45 2.86
C GLY A 273 -13.59 8.61 3.81
N LYS A 274 -14.11 9.82 3.52
CA LYS A 274 -14.02 11.01 4.38
C LYS A 274 -15.29 11.25 5.22
N GLY A 275 -16.25 10.33 5.18
CA GLY A 275 -17.49 10.38 5.96
C GLY A 275 -18.68 11.07 5.28
N TYR A 276 -18.58 11.41 3.99
CA TYR A 276 -19.63 12.08 3.21
C TYR A 276 -20.46 11.08 2.38
N TYR A 277 -21.11 10.13 3.05
CA TYR A 277 -21.85 9.04 2.41
C TYR A 277 -23.09 9.46 1.61
N ASN A 278 -23.62 10.65 1.92
CA ASN A 278 -24.78 11.21 1.23
C ASN A 278 -24.37 12.16 0.09
N ALA A 279 -23.11 12.16 -0.34
CA ALA A 279 -22.66 13.00 -1.44
C ALA A 279 -23.36 12.60 -2.75
N GLU A 280 -23.95 13.59 -3.43
CA GLU A 280 -24.53 13.42 -4.77
C GLU A 280 -23.57 13.99 -5.80
N ILE A 281 -23.18 13.18 -6.77
CA ILE A 281 -22.26 13.58 -7.84
C ILE A 281 -22.99 13.41 -9.17
N THR A 282 -23.08 14.49 -9.94
CA THR A 282 -23.72 14.52 -11.26
C THR A 282 -22.71 14.96 -12.31
N ASP A 283 -22.77 14.35 -13.49
CA ASP A 283 -21.96 14.76 -14.65
C ASP A 283 -22.77 15.62 -15.62
N SER A 284 -22.10 16.59 -16.23
CA SER A 284 -22.58 17.26 -17.43
C SER A 284 -21.44 17.41 -18.44
N VAL A 285 -21.74 17.14 -19.71
CA VAL A 285 -20.79 17.30 -20.81
C VAL A 285 -21.20 18.53 -21.60
N GLU A 286 -20.43 19.59 -21.48
CA GLU A 286 -20.65 20.86 -22.18
C GLU A 286 -19.78 20.89 -23.44
N GLN A 287 -20.35 21.38 -24.55
CA GLN A 287 -19.57 21.57 -25.78
C GLN A 287 -18.75 22.86 -25.66
N ASP A 288 -17.42 22.75 -25.79
CA ASP A 288 -16.46 23.83 -25.60
C ASP A 288 -15.71 24.11 -26.91
N GLY A 289 -16.44 24.62 -27.92
CA GLY A 289 -15.94 24.83 -29.29
C GLY A 289 -16.47 23.80 -30.30
N GLU A 290 -15.89 23.77 -31.51
CA GLU A 290 -16.40 22.90 -32.60
C GLU A 290 -16.05 21.41 -32.47
N LYS A 291 -15.05 21.04 -31.64
CA LYS A 291 -14.45 19.69 -31.58
C LYS A 291 -14.16 19.18 -30.17
N ASP A 292 -14.47 19.99 -29.18
CA ASP A 292 -13.92 19.91 -27.84
C ASP A 292 -15.06 19.90 -26.82
N PHE A 293 -14.88 19.11 -25.76
CA PHE A 293 -15.88 18.90 -24.73
C PHE A 293 -15.28 19.18 -23.36
N ARG A 294 -16.02 19.88 -22.52
CA ARG A 294 -15.73 20.06 -21.11
C ARG A 294 -16.57 19.09 -20.29
N VAL A 295 -15.92 18.31 -19.44
CA VAL A 295 -16.62 17.43 -18.49
C VAL A 295 -16.71 18.17 -17.17
N VAL A 296 -17.94 18.38 -16.69
CA VAL A 296 -18.22 19.06 -15.43
C VAL A 296 -18.80 18.05 -14.45
N PHE A 297 -18.13 17.85 -13.32
CA PHE A 297 -18.65 17.13 -12.16
C PHE A 297 -19.22 18.14 -11.16
N ASP A 298 -20.53 18.08 -10.92
CA ASP A 298 -21.22 18.88 -9.91
C ASP A 298 -21.50 18.02 -8.68
N ILE A 299 -20.91 18.41 -7.56
CA ILE A 299 -20.88 17.66 -6.30
C ILE A 299 -21.69 18.39 -5.23
N LYS A 300 -22.69 17.71 -4.67
CA LYS A 300 -23.36 18.13 -3.44
C LYS A 300 -22.89 17.24 -2.30
N GLU A 301 -21.99 17.75 -1.48
CA GLU A 301 -21.28 16.95 -0.46
C GLU A 301 -22.16 16.46 0.68
N ASN A 302 -23.17 17.26 1.07
CA ASN A 302 -24.03 17.04 2.24
C ASN A 302 -23.23 16.90 3.56
N ASP A 303 -23.92 16.67 4.70
CA ASP A 303 -23.26 16.59 6.01
C ASP A 303 -22.51 15.27 6.22
N ARG A 304 -21.41 15.33 6.98
CA ARG A 304 -20.70 14.12 7.45
C ARG A 304 -21.58 13.29 8.37
N VAL A 305 -21.54 11.98 8.17
CA VAL A 305 -22.19 11.00 9.06
C VAL A 305 -21.15 10.18 9.81
N TYR A 306 -21.45 9.85 11.06
CA TYR A 306 -20.54 9.13 11.94
C TYR A 306 -21.16 7.82 12.45
N ILE A 307 -20.33 6.86 12.83
CA ILE A 307 -20.76 5.61 13.46
C ILE A 307 -21.29 5.92 14.86
N LYS A 308 -22.58 5.67 15.08
CA LYS A 308 -23.22 5.85 16.39
C LYS A 308 -23.03 4.64 17.27
N SER A 309 -23.22 3.43 16.72
CA SER A 309 -23.07 2.19 17.47
C SER A 309 -22.63 1.01 16.61
N ILE A 310 -21.83 0.14 17.20
CA ILE A 310 -21.44 -1.16 16.67
C ILE A 310 -21.98 -2.24 17.61
N THR A 311 -22.91 -3.05 17.11
CA THR A 311 -23.59 -4.09 17.88
C THR A 311 -23.23 -5.48 17.34
N PHE A 312 -23.06 -6.42 18.26
CA PHE A 312 -22.84 -7.84 17.95
C PHE A 312 -24.06 -8.65 18.39
N GLU A 313 -24.44 -9.63 17.59
CA GLU A 313 -25.57 -10.52 17.87
C GLU A 313 -25.10 -11.98 17.77
N GLY A 314 -25.37 -12.79 18.79
CA GLY A 314 -24.96 -14.19 18.87
C GLY A 314 -23.58 -14.43 19.48
N ASN A 315 -22.94 -13.40 20.05
CA ASN A 315 -21.74 -13.55 20.88
C ASN A 315 -22.13 -13.88 22.34
N GLU A 316 -21.89 -15.10 22.80
CA GLU A 316 -22.17 -15.56 24.17
C GLU A 316 -20.88 -15.78 24.97
N ALA A 317 -19.83 -16.26 24.32
CA ALA A 317 -18.54 -16.53 24.94
C ALA A 317 -17.71 -15.25 25.19
N TYR A 318 -17.90 -14.22 24.36
CA TYR A 318 -17.19 -12.93 24.48
C TYR A 318 -18.16 -11.78 24.56
N SER A 319 -17.82 -10.75 25.34
CA SER A 319 -18.63 -9.55 25.45
C SER A 319 -18.50 -8.68 24.20
N SER A 320 -19.57 -7.96 23.84
CA SER A 320 -19.55 -7.02 22.72
C SER A 320 -18.50 -5.91 22.89
N LYS A 321 -18.13 -5.59 24.14
CA LYS A 321 -17.08 -4.61 24.46
C LYS A 321 -15.69 -5.14 24.11
N GLU A 322 -15.40 -6.40 24.41
CA GLU A 322 -14.13 -7.05 24.06
C GLU A 322 -13.96 -7.11 22.54
N LEU A 323 -14.99 -7.58 21.82
CA LEU A 323 -14.97 -7.65 20.35
C LEU A 323 -14.78 -6.28 19.73
N ARG A 324 -15.47 -5.25 20.23
CA ARG A 324 -15.30 -3.86 19.78
C ARG A 324 -13.89 -3.33 20.05
N GLY A 325 -13.28 -3.70 21.18
CA GLY A 325 -11.92 -3.32 21.53
C GLY A 325 -10.84 -3.88 20.58
N MET A 326 -11.15 -4.93 19.82
CA MET A 326 -10.24 -5.52 18.82
C MET A 326 -10.36 -4.88 17.43
N MET A 327 -11.40 -4.08 17.21
CA MET A 327 -11.64 -3.40 15.93
C MET A 327 -10.84 -2.10 15.87
N SER A 328 -10.32 -1.76 14.69
CA SER A 328 -9.83 -0.41 14.43
C SER A 328 -11.00 0.57 14.22
N THR A 329 -12.12 0.07 13.70
CA THR A 329 -13.37 0.82 13.53
C THR A 329 -14.01 1.11 14.89
N SER A 330 -14.29 2.37 15.18
CA SER A 330 -14.78 2.83 16.48
C SER A 330 -16.04 3.70 16.36
N GLU A 331 -16.81 3.74 17.45
CA GLU A 331 -17.96 4.64 17.59
C GLU A 331 -17.50 6.09 17.84
N HIS A 332 -18.32 7.06 17.45
CA HIS A 332 -18.04 8.47 17.70
C HIS A 332 -18.19 8.81 19.19
N GLY A 333 -17.14 9.35 19.80
CA GLY A 333 -17.04 9.69 21.21
C GLY A 333 -16.72 11.17 21.48
N PHE A 334 -16.59 11.53 22.76
CA PHE A 334 -16.38 12.92 23.22
C PHE A 334 -15.08 13.57 22.70
N LEU A 335 -14.04 12.76 22.41
CA LEU A 335 -12.74 13.23 21.88
C LEU A 335 -12.54 12.94 20.38
N SER A 336 -13.59 12.55 19.66
CA SER A 336 -13.53 12.29 18.21
C SER A 336 -13.29 13.55 17.37
N PHE A 337 -13.15 14.73 18.00
CA PHE A 337 -12.67 15.94 17.32
C PHE A 337 -11.13 15.98 17.18
N MET A 338 -10.38 15.24 18.02
CA MET A 338 -8.91 15.12 17.94
C MET A 338 -8.44 13.85 17.21
N THR A 339 -9.34 12.91 16.95
CA THR A 339 -9.03 11.60 16.37
C THR A 339 -10.00 11.29 15.25
N ASP A 340 -9.57 10.60 14.18
CA ASP A 340 -10.44 10.15 13.08
C ASP A 340 -11.45 9.04 13.49
N SER A 341 -11.78 8.93 14.78
CA SER A 341 -12.69 7.94 15.33
C SER A 341 -14.16 8.25 15.00
N GLY A 342 -14.93 7.21 14.69
CA GLY A 342 -16.32 7.36 14.24
C GLY A 342 -16.51 7.47 12.72
N LEU A 343 -15.44 7.56 11.92
CA LEU A 343 -15.54 7.49 10.46
C LEU A 343 -15.59 6.04 10.00
N LEU A 344 -16.62 5.69 9.22
CA LEU A 344 -16.68 4.38 8.59
C LEU A 344 -15.68 4.31 7.44
N LYS A 345 -14.85 3.26 7.41
CA LYS A 345 -14.04 2.86 6.26
C LYS A 345 -14.36 1.39 5.98
N ARG A 346 -14.98 1.09 4.83
CA ARG A 346 -15.47 -0.27 4.53
C ARG A 346 -14.37 -1.32 4.52
N ASP A 347 -13.21 -1.00 3.96
CA ASP A 347 -12.06 -1.91 3.94
C ASP A 347 -11.53 -2.20 5.35
N GLN A 348 -11.48 -1.18 6.21
CA GLN A 348 -11.09 -1.35 7.61
C GLN A 348 -12.09 -2.24 8.36
N LEU A 349 -13.38 -2.02 8.17
CA LEU A 349 -14.43 -2.84 8.78
C LEU A 349 -14.31 -4.30 8.33
N LYS A 350 -14.07 -4.55 7.04
CA LYS A 350 -13.85 -5.91 6.52
C LYS A 350 -12.63 -6.59 7.14
N GLN A 351 -11.53 -5.84 7.31
CA GLN A 351 -10.36 -6.33 8.04
C GLN A 351 -10.68 -6.64 9.51
N ASP A 352 -11.48 -5.80 10.17
CA ASP A 352 -11.90 -5.99 11.55
C ASP A 352 -12.78 -7.26 11.72
N ILE A 353 -13.68 -7.55 10.75
CA ILE A 353 -14.40 -8.82 10.69
C ILE A 353 -13.45 -10.01 10.56
N GLY A 354 -12.42 -9.89 9.71
CA GLY A 354 -11.36 -10.88 9.59
C GLY A 354 -10.62 -11.10 10.91
N LYS A 355 -10.27 -10.03 11.63
CA LYS A 355 -9.61 -10.11 12.95
C LYS A 355 -10.49 -10.83 13.99
N ILE A 356 -11.77 -10.49 14.06
CA ILE A 356 -12.71 -11.14 14.98
C ILE A 356 -12.85 -12.62 14.62
N THR A 357 -12.98 -12.95 13.33
CA THR A 357 -13.05 -14.33 12.86
C THR A 357 -11.80 -15.12 13.27
N SER A 358 -10.61 -14.57 13.03
CA SER A 358 -9.35 -15.16 13.47
C SER A 358 -9.28 -15.31 14.99
N TYR A 359 -9.78 -14.33 15.75
CA TYR A 359 -9.82 -14.40 17.22
C TYR A 359 -10.64 -15.58 17.72
N TYR A 360 -11.81 -15.84 17.14
CA TYR A 360 -12.62 -17.02 17.47
C TYR A 360 -11.89 -18.33 17.12
N PHE A 361 -11.31 -18.44 15.91
CA PHE A 361 -10.53 -19.62 15.52
C PHE A 361 -9.31 -19.85 16.43
N ASN A 362 -8.65 -18.78 16.84
CA ASN A 362 -7.47 -18.82 17.72
C ASN A 362 -7.82 -19.13 19.18
N ASN A 363 -9.11 -19.13 19.55
CA ASN A 363 -9.57 -19.43 20.90
C ASN A 363 -10.41 -20.72 20.99
N GLY A 364 -10.41 -21.53 19.93
CA GLY A 364 -10.97 -22.87 19.92
C GLY A 364 -12.33 -23.01 19.23
N PHE A 365 -12.85 -21.95 18.62
CA PHE A 365 -14.14 -21.98 17.95
C PHE A 365 -13.99 -22.30 16.45
N ILE A 366 -13.70 -23.57 16.15
CA ILE A 366 -13.37 -24.07 14.80
C ILE A 366 -14.54 -23.95 13.82
N ASN A 367 -15.76 -23.97 14.34
CA ASN A 367 -16.99 -23.86 13.56
C ASN A 367 -17.61 -22.45 13.62
N SER A 368 -16.84 -21.46 14.11
CA SER A 368 -17.32 -20.08 14.19
C SER A 368 -17.57 -19.49 12.81
N ARG A 369 -18.60 -18.67 12.70
CA ARG A 369 -18.92 -17.89 11.50
C ARG A 369 -19.29 -16.48 11.91
N VAL A 370 -18.52 -15.51 11.44
CA VAL A 370 -18.86 -14.09 11.55
C VAL A 370 -19.50 -13.70 10.22
N GLY A 371 -20.75 -13.22 10.29
CA GLY A 371 -21.49 -12.76 9.12
C GLY A 371 -21.00 -11.41 8.61
N GLU A 372 -21.36 -11.09 7.37
CA GLU A 372 -21.13 -9.75 6.79
C GLU A 372 -21.83 -8.67 7.64
N PRO A 373 -21.21 -7.49 7.80
CA PRO A 373 -21.77 -6.42 8.60
C PRO A 373 -23.02 -5.83 7.93
N GLU A 374 -24.14 -5.79 8.67
CA GLU A 374 -25.35 -5.07 8.27
C GLU A 374 -25.17 -3.60 8.62
N ILE A 375 -25.02 -2.75 7.59
CA ILE A 375 -24.84 -1.31 7.75
C ILE A 375 -26.15 -0.60 7.44
N THR A 376 -26.65 0.17 8.41
CA THR A 376 -27.87 0.97 8.26
C THR A 376 -27.55 2.44 8.48
N TYR A 377 -28.25 3.32 7.74
CA TYR A 377 -27.95 4.74 7.66
C TYR A 377 -29.20 5.57 8.03
N ASP A 378 -29.02 6.53 8.93
CA ASP A 378 -29.94 7.66 9.14
C ASP A 378 -29.33 8.93 8.53
N LYS A 379 -30.08 10.05 8.51
CA LYS A 379 -29.59 11.35 8.00
C LYS A 379 -28.31 11.86 8.69
N LYS A 380 -27.97 11.36 9.89
CA LYS A 380 -26.85 11.85 10.72
C LYS A 380 -25.91 10.74 11.22
N TRP A 381 -26.36 9.49 11.23
CA TRP A 381 -25.69 8.41 11.96
C TRP A 381 -25.64 7.10 11.16
N ILE A 382 -24.59 6.32 11.38
CA ILE A 382 -24.40 4.96 10.86
C ILE A 382 -24.52 3.96 12.02
N TYR A 383 -25.25 2.87 11.81
CA TYR A 383 -25.32 1.74 12.74
C TYR A 383 -24.81 0.48 12.07
N ILE A 384 -23.92 -0.23 12.75
CA ILE A 384 -23.28 -1.44 12.24
C ILE A 384 -23.71 -2.61 13.13
N LYS A 385 -24.31 -3.64 12.53
CA LYS A 385 -24.67 -4.88 13.21
C LYS A 385 -23.90 -6.06 12.62
N ILE A 386 -23.24 -6.82 13.48
CA ILE A 386 -22.43 -7.98 13.07
C ILE A 386 -23.02 -9.22 13.75
N ARG A 387 -23.47 -10.18 12.94
CA ARG A 387 -24.02 -11.45 13.43
C ARG A 387 -22.92 -12.49 13.57
N ILE A 388 -22.85 -13.17 14.70
CA ILE A 388 -21.83 -14.17 15.01
C ILE A 388 -22.53 -15.48 15.37
N LYS A 389 -22.04 -16.58 14.81
CA LYS A 389 -22.36 -17.93 15.26
C LYS A 389 -21.09 -18.56 15.80
N GLU A 390 -20.93 -18.60 17.12
CA GLU A 390 -19.66 -18.99 17.76
C GLU A 390 -19.35 -20.50 17.57
N GLY A 391 -20.36 -21.35 17.69
CA GLY A 391 -20.18 -22.80 17.65
C GLY A 391 -19.56 -23.35 18.94
N LYS A 392 -19.18 -24.65 18.93
CA LYS A 392 -18.55 -25.29 20.09
C LYS A 392 -17.08 -24.90 20.19
N ARG A 393 -16.61 -24.73 21.43
CA ARG A 393 -15.18 -24.56 21.72
C ARG A 393 -14.49 -25.92 21.80
N PHE A 394 -13.32 -26.01 21.20
CA PHE A 394 -12.47 -27.20 21.17
C PHE A 394 -11.13 -26.94 21.87
N LYS A 395 -10.54 -28.00 22.40
CA LYS A 395 -9.20 -28.02 23.00
C LYS A 395 -8.25 -28.91 22.21
N PHE A 396 -6.95 -28.70 22.34
CA PHE A 396 -5.97 -29.64 21.83
C PHE A 396 -6.07 -30.97 22.59
N GLY A 397 -6.20 -32.06 21.85
CA GLY A 397 -6.14 -33.43 22.34
C GLY A 397 -4.71 -33.95 22.25
N LYS A 398 -4.50 -35.02 21.49
CA LYS A 398 -3.21 -35.67 21.30
C LYS A 398 -2.37 -34.90 20.28
N ILE A 399 -1.13 -34.58 20.65
CA ILE A 399 -0.18 -33.91 19.75
C ILE A 399 0.98 -34.85 19.45
N ILE A 400 1.31 -35.05 18.17
CA ILE A 400 2.36 -35.98 17.73
C ILE A 400 3.25 -35.30 16.69
N ILE A 401 4.55 -35.62 16.72
CA ILE A 401 5.48 -35.33 15.63
C ILE A 401 5.88 -36.66 14.98
N SER A 402 5.55 -36.83 13.71
CA SER A 402 5.81 -38.05 12.93
C SER A 402 6.65 -37.75 11.69
N GLY A 403 7.01 -38.80 10.93
CA GLY A 403 7.85 -38.66 9.73
C GLY A 403 9.35 -38.73 10.01
N ASP A 404 10.12 -38.00 9.19
CA ASP A 404 11.59 -38.06 9.16
C ASP A 404 12.25 -37.60 10.47
N LEU A 405 13.42 -38.17 10.78
CA LEU A 405 14.22 -37.79 11.95
C LEU A 405 15.20 -36.65 11.61
N LEU A 406 15.32 -35.71 12.56
CA LEU A 406 16.25 -34.59 12.60
C LEU A 406 17.37 -34.87 13.62
N GLN A 407 18.40 -34.01 13.67
CA GLN A 407 19.43 -34.08 14.72
C GLN A 407 18.85 -33.80 16.11
N LYS A 408 17.88 -32.87 16.19
CA LYS A 408 17.12 -32.64 17.42
C LYS A 408 16.18 -33.79 17.72
N SER A 409 16.14 -34.22 18.98
CA SER A 409 15.24 -35.27 19.44
C SER A 409 13.77 -34.85 19.31
N ARG A 410 12.85 -35.81 19.15
CA ARG A 410 11.42 -35.51 19.10
C ARG A 410 10.93 -34.83 20.38
N ASP A 411 11.50 -35.17 21.53
CA ASP A 411 11.15 -34.58 22.82
C ASP A 411 11.55 -33.10 22.89
N GLU A 412 12.73 -32.75 22.34
CA GLU A 412 13.17 -31.35 22.23
C GLU A 412 12.28 -30.54 21.27
N LEU A 413 11.94 -31.12 20.13
CA LEU A 413 11.05 -30.47 19.16
C LEU A 413 9.65 -30.28 19.76
N PHE A 414 9.13 -31.30 20.46
CA PHE A 414 7.84 -31.22 21.14
C PHE A 414 7.85 -30.16 22.25
N ALA A 415 8.92 -30.08 23.04
CA ALA A 415 9.07 -29.05 24.08
C ALA A 415 9.13 -27.62 23.51
N SER A 416 9.55 -27.47 22.26
CA SER A 416 9.61 -26.17 21.56
C SER A 416 8.29 -25.74 20.91
N LEU A 417 7.30 -26.64 20.79
CA LEU A 417 5.98 -26.31 20.27
C LEU A 417 5.25 -25.34 21.20
N LYS A 418 4.45 -24.45 20.61
CA LYS A 418 3.59 -23.52 21.35
C LYS A 418 2.34 -24.21 21.83
N ILE A 419 1.78 -25.11 21.01
CA ILE A 419 0.57 -25.85 21.39
C ILE A 419 0.87 -26.87 22.50
N LYS A 420 -0.07 -27.00 23.45
CA LYS A 420 -0.01 -28.01 24.50
C LYS A 420 -1.34 -28.73 24.64
N GLU A 421 -1.26 -30.01 25.03
CA GLU A 421 -2.44 -30.83 25.27
C GLU A 421 -3.32 -30.20 26.37
N GLY A 422 -4.62 -30.11 26.13
CA GLY A 422 -5.60 -29.53 27.06
C GLY A 422 -5.79 -28.01 26.98
N GLU A 423 -4.92 -27.29 26.27
CA GLU A 423 -5.13 -25.86 25.97
C GLU A 423 -6.23 -25.66 24.90
N ASN A 424 -6.74 -24.44 24.76
CA ASN A 424 -7.75 -24.16 23.74
C ASN A 424 -7.14 -24.28 22.36
N TYR A 425 -7.87 -24.87 21.41
CA TYR A 425 -7.39 -24.96 20.03
C TYR A 425 -7.08 -23.56 19.48
N ASN A 426 -5.89 -23.39 18.92
CA ASN A 426 -5.45 -22.14 18.34
C ASN A 426 -4.80 -22.38 16.97
N ARG A 427 -5.49 -21.95 15.91
CA ARG A 427 -5.02 -22.13 14.53
C ARG A 427 -3.69 -21.39 14.27
N GLU A 428 -3.52 -20.21 14.85
CA GLU A 428 -2.30 -19.42 14.66
C GLU A 428 -1.07 -20.09 15.32
N GLU A 429 -1.26 -20.77 16.45
CA GLU A 429 -0.17 -21.52 17.09
C GLU A 429 0.25 -22.73 16.25
N ILE A 430 -0.70 -23.46 15.65
CA ILE A 430 -0.38 -24.54 14.69
C ILE A 430 0.47 -24.02 13.53
N ILE A 431 0.12 -22.87 12.96
CA ILE A 431 0.89 -22.26 11.86
C ILE A 431 2.30 -21.87 12.34
N LYS A 432 2.42 -21.27 13.53
CA LYS A 432 3.72 -20.92 14.12
C LYS A 432 4.58 -22.15 14.42
N ASP A 433 3.95 -23.26 14.80
CA ASP A 433 4.63 -24.52 15.07
C ASP A 433 5.07 -25.22 13.78
N ILE A 434 4.27 -25.14 12.71
CA ILE A 434 4.69 -25.53 11.35
C ILE A 434 5.91 -24.73 10.90
N ASP A 435 5.90 -23.41 11.10
CA ASP A 435 7.04 -22.54 10.76
C ASP A 435 8.27 -22.89 11.59
N LEU A 436 8.09 -23.17 12.90
CA LEU A 436 9.17 -23.56 13.81
C LEU A 436 9.81 -24.89 13.39
N LEU A 437 8.98 -25.90 13.08
CA LEU A 437 9.45 -27.21 12.64
C LEU A 437 10.10 -27.13 11.25
N THR A 438 9.52 -26.36 10.32
CA THR A 438 10.12 -26.07 9.00
C THR A 438 11.48 -25.40 9.17
N GLN A 439 11.57 -24.39 10.05
CA GLN A 439 12.82 -23.71 10.37
C GLN A 439 13.86 -24.67 10.97
N ALA A 440 13.46 -25.58 11.87
CA ALA A 440 14.35 -26.60 12.43
C ALA A 440 14.92 -27.53 11.34
N CYS A 441 14.08 -27.98 10.40
CA CYS A 441 14.55 -28.74 9.24
C CYS A 441 15.50 -27.91 8.36
N ASN A 442 15.08 -26.69 8.03
CA ASN A 442 15.83 -25.78 7.18
C ASN A 442 17.22 -25.46 7.77
N ASP A 443 17.34 -25.30 9.09
CA ASP A 443 18.61 -24.99 9.75
C ASP A 443 19.58 -26.18 9.82
N GLU A 444 19.11 -27.40 9.56
CA GLU A 444 19.94 -28.58 9.33
C GLU A 444 20.35 -28.74 7.83
N GLY A 445 19.94 -27.80 6.96
CA GLY A 445 20.27 -27.79 5.53
C GLY A 445 19.16 -28.26 4.59
N TYR A 446 17.98 -28.63 5.12
CA TYR A 446 16.86 -29.14 4.33
C TYR A 446 15.95 -28.02 3.82
N ALA A 447 16.32 -27.35 2.72
CA ALA A 447 15.62 -26.15 2.24
C ALA A 447 14.16 -26.40 1.79
N TYR A 448 13.88 -27.59 1.25
CA TYR A 448 12.57 -27.97 0.72
C TYR A 448 11.76 -28.85 1.69
N ALA A 449 12.05 -28.75 2.98
CA ALA A 449 11.30 -29.48 4.00
C ALA A 449 9.82 -29.05 3.99
N ASP A 450 8.92 -30.02 4.08
CA ASP A 450 7.47 -29.82 4.13
C ASP A 450 6.91 -30.44 5.41
N ILE A 451 6.16 -29.65 6.17
CA ILE A 451 5.53 -30.06 7.42
C ILE A 451 4.03 -30.10 7.18
N ASN A 452 3.48 -31.30 7.06
CA ASN A 452 2.06 -31.48 6.77
C ASN A 452 1.28 -31.72 8.08
N PRO A 453 0.44 -30.77 8.54
CA PRO A 453 -0.38 -30.93 9.74
C PRO A 453 -1.62 -31.78 9.43
N LYS A 454 -1.70 -32.98 9.99
CA LYS A 454 -2.93 -33.77 10.01
C LYS A 454 -3.74 -33.40 11.24
N VAL A 455 -4.87 -32.72 11.00
CA VAL A 455 -5.79 -32.28 12.06
C VAL A 455 -7.00 -33.20 12.06
N ASP A 456 -7.22 -33.92 13.16
CA ASP A 456 -8.40 -34.76 13.36
C ASP A 456 -9.28 -34.20 14.49
N THR A 457 -10.57 -34.05 14.23
CA THR A 457 -11.52 -33.40 15.14
C THR A 457 -12.43 -34.42 15.80
N ARG A 458 -12.29 -34.60 17.12
CA ARG A 458 -13.16 -35.43 17.94
C ARG A 458 -14.33 -34.61 18.48
N GLU A 459 -15.39 -34.46 17.67
CA GLU A 459 -16.55 -33.60 17.99
C GLU A 459 -17.27 -33.92 19.31
N LYS A 460 -17.34 -35.21 19.69
CA LYS A 460 -18.03 -35.63 20.93
C LYS A 460 -17.30 -35.19 22.19
N GLU A 461 -15.96 -35.22 22.16
CA GLU A 461 -15.09 -34.88 23.29
C GLU A 461 -14.64 -33.41 23.24
N GLN A 462 -14.97 -32.69 22.14
CA GLN A 462 -14.51 -31.33 21.88
C GLN A 462 -12.98 -31.21 21.86
N LEU A 463 -12.31 -32.25 21.34
CA LEU A 463 -10.86 -32.32 21.22
C LEU A 463 -10.42 -32.28 19.76
N VAL A 464 -9.21 -31.77 19.53
CA VAL A 464 -8.54 -31.77 18.23
C VAL A 464 -7.16 -32.36 18.36
N ASP A 465 -6.94 -33.45 17.66
CA ASP A 465 -5.64 -34.11 17.59
C ASP A 465 -4.86 -33.54 16.42
N VAL A 466 -3.55 -33.31 16.62
CA VAL A 466 -2.66 -32.72 15.61
C VAL A 466 -1.43 -33.60 15.47
N ASP A 467 -1.20 -34.12 14.27
CA ASP A 467 0.01 -34.87 13.90
C ASP A 467 0.81 -34.06 12.86
N PHE A 468 1.97 -33.56 13.27
CA PHE A 468 2.90 -32.86 12.39
C PHE A 468 3.80 -33.88 11.69
N GLN A 469 3.49 -34.16 10.42
CA GLN A 469 4.29 -35.08 9.62
C GLN A 469 5.45 -34.33 8.94
N ILE A 470 6.68 -34.64 9.36
CA ILE A 470 7.91 -34.06 8.81
C ILE A 470 8.35 -34.82 7.55
N ILE A 471 8.52 -34.10 6.44
CA ILE A 471 9.15 -34.60 5.21
C ILE A 471 10.35 -33.69 4.93
N LYS A 472 11.58 -34.16 5.16
CA LYS A 472 12.76 -33.28 5.14
C LYS A 472 13.28 -32.99 3.72
N GLY A 473 13.19 -33.93 2.79
CA GLY A 473 13.79 -33.80 1.46
C GLY A 473 15.33 -33.94 1.45
N GLU A 474 15.99 -33.36 0.44
CA GLU A 474 17.45 -33.42 0.25
C GLU A 474 18.17 -32.23 0.90
N LEU A 475 19.46 -32.40 1.21
CA LEU A 475 20.32 -31.30 1.67
C LEU A 475 20.58 -30.31 0.54
N VAL A 476 20.59 -29.02 0.87
CA VAL A 476 20.79 -27.95 -0.09
C VAL A 476 21.91 -27.03 0.39
N TYR A 477 22.87 -26.77 -0.50
CA TYR A 477 23.98 -25.85 -0.29
C TYR A 477 23.72 -24.54 -1.04
N ILE A 478 24.16 -23.44 -0.46
CA ILE A 478 24.14 -22.13 -1.11
C ILE A 478 25.25 -22.12 -2.16
N ASN A 479 24.89 -21.98 -3.43
CA ASN A 479 25.85 -21.96 -4.53
C ASN A 479 26.39 -20.54 -4.76
N ARG A 480 25.52 -19.58 -5.07
CA ARG A 480 25.92 -18.19 -5.29
C ARG A 480 24.99 -17.21 -4.59
N ILE A 481 25.57 -16.12 -4.09
CA ILE A 481 24.84 -14.96 -3.57
C ILE A 481 25.04 -13.77 -4.51
N GLY A 482 24.02 -13.51 -5.34
CA GLY A 482 23.95 -12.35 -6.22
C GLY A 482 23.37 -11.14 -5.49
N ILE A 483 24.04 -9.99 -5.56
CA ILE A 483 23.55 -8.72 -4.99
C ILE A 483 23.37 -7.74 -6.14
N SER A 484 22.23 -7.05 -6.19
CA SER A 484 21.93 -6.07 -7.25
C SER A 484 21.06 -4.92 -6.75
N GLY A 485 21.10 -3.80 -7.49
CA GLY A 485 20.39 -2.56 -7.16
C GLY A 485 21.16 -1.62 -6.22
N ASN A 486 22.33 -2.04 -5.73
CA ASN A 486 23.26 -1.24 -4.96
C ASN A 486 24.16 -0.38 -5.88
N THR A 487 23.63 0.74 -6.36
CA THR A 487 24.32 1.66 -7.28
C THR A 487 25.36 2.54 -6.59
N VAL A 488 25.14 2.87 -5.33
CA VAL A 488 26.01 3.72 -4.49
C VAL A 488 26.72 2.87 -3.45
N THR A 489 25.98 2.04 -2.72
CA THR A 489 26.48 1.18 -1.65
C THR A 489 27.34 0.07 -2.24
N ARG A 490 28.54 -0.08 -1.72
CA ARG A 490 29.45 -1.15 -2.17
C ARG A 490 28.89 -2.52 -1.78
N ASP A 491 29.04 -3.50 -2.68
CA ASP A 491 28.58 -4.89 -2.49
C ASP A 491 29.00 -5.47 -1.13
N LYS A 492 30.28 -5.25 -0.76
CA LYS A 492 30.87 -5.68 0.50
C LYS A 492 30.08 -5.24 1.75
N ILE A 493 29.45 -4.07 1.72
CA ILE A 493 28.67 -3.54 2.85
C ILE A 493 27.41 -4.37 3.07
N ILE A 494 26.80 -4.86 2.00
CA ILE A 494 25.65 -5.76 2.05
C ILE A 494 26.14 -7.16 2.43
N ARG A 495 27.19 -7.66 1.76
CA ARG A 495 27.71 -9.01 1.94
C ARG A 495 28.16 -9.30 3.38
N ARG A 496 28.81 -8.34 4.05
CA ARG A 496 29.24 -8.49 5.46
C ARG A 496 28.10 -8.55 6.48
N GLN A 497 26.87 -8.19 6.09
CA GLN A 497 25.69 -8.31 6.94
C GLN A 497 24.98 -9.67 6.79
N LEU A 498 25.45 -10.53 5.88
CA LEU A 498 24.89 -11.85 5.67
C LEU A 498 25.52 -12.84 6.64
N ASP A 499 24.68 -13.59 7.35
CA ASP A 499 25.10 -14.71 8.22
C ASP A 499 25.37 -15.99 7.42
N VAL A 500 24.95 -16.00 6.14
CA VAL A 500 25.21 -17.07 5.17
C VAL A 500 26.36 -16.69 4.23
N VAL A 501 27.17 -17.67 3.88
CA VAL A 501 28.20 -17.54 2.84
C VAL A 501 28.00 -18.58 1.74
N GLU A 502 28.60 -18.35 0.58
CA GLU A 502 28.60 -19.33 -0.52
C GLU A 502 29.31 -20.62 -0.06
N GLY A 503 28.67 -21.76 -0.29
CA GLY A 503 29.09 -23.08 0.18
C GLY A 503 28.47 -23.53 1.50
N ASP A 504 27.83 -22.65 2.27
CA ASP A 504 27.11 -23.05 3.49
C ASP A 504 25.89 -23.93 3.16
N LEU A 505 25.53 -24.81 4.09
CA LEU A 505 24.20 -25.42 4.10
C LEU A 505 23.14 -24.31 4.23
N TYR A 506 22.01 -24.50 3.54
CA TYR A 506 20.86 -23.62 3.68
C TYR A 506 20.45 -23.49 5.16
N SER A 507 20.09 -22.29 5.59
CA SER A 507 19.50 -22.05 6.91
C SER A 507 18.54 -20.87 6.81
N SER A 508 17.28 -21.13 7.12
CA SER A 508 16.25 -20.09 7.13
C SER A 508 16.48 -19.08 8.26
N SER A 509 17.03 -19.51 9.41
CA SER A 509 17.41 -18.62 10.51
C SER A 509 18.48 -17.61 10.10
N LYS A 510 19.57 -18.09 9.48
CA LYS A 510 20.65 -17.22 9.00
C LYS A 510 20.15 -16.24 7.94
N LEU A 511 19.29 -16.67 7.01
CA LEU A 511 18.71 -15.77 6.00
C LEU A 511 17.79 -14.70 6.61
N LYS A 512 16.94 -15.09 7.56
CA LYS A 512 16.05 -14.16 8.27
C LYS A 512 16.84 -13.14 9.09
N ASN A 513 17.91 -13.57 9.76
CA ASN A 513 18.83 -12.67 10.46
C ASN A 513 19.51 -11.72 9.48
N SER A 514 20.03 -12.23 8.36
CA SER A 514 20.66 -11.44 7.29
C SER A 514 19.72 -10.35 6.76
N TYR A 515 18.46 -10.72 6.47
CA TYR A 515 17.41 -9.78 6.08
C TYR A 515 17.19 -8.70 7.16
N GLY A 516 17.10 -9.12 8.42
CA GLY A 516 17.01 -8.21 9.57
C GLY A 516 18.22 -7.27 9.69
N ASN A 517 19.44 -7.77 9.47
CA ASN A 517 20.68 -7.00 9.51
C ASN A 517 20.67 -5.90 8.43
N LEU A 518 20.30 -6.25 7.19
CA LEU A 518 20.21 -5.30 6.08
C LEU A 518 19.13 -4.23 6.29
N ASN A 519 17.97 -4.59 6.82
CA ASN A 519 16.93 -3.62 7.17
C ASN A 519 17.36 -2.67 8.30
N ARG A 520 18.14 -3.16 9.27
CA ARG A 520 18.69 -2.32 10.35
C ARG A 520 19.71 -1.28 9.86
N LEU A 521 20.38 -1.51 8.72
CA LEU A 521 21.25 -0.48 8.11
C LEU A 521 20.48 0.78 7.70
N ARG A 522 19.20 0.64 7.35
CA ARG A 522 18.35 1.74 6.82
C ARG A 522 18.94 2.41 5.57
N TYR A 523 19.75 1.71 4.77
CA TYR A 523 20.26 2.20 3.47
C TYR A 523 19.29 1.94 2.30
N PHE A 524 18.30 1.08 2.52
CA PHE A 524 17.39 0.59 1.48
C PHE A 524 15.94 0.94 1.84
N GLU A 525 15.10 1.22 0.83
CA GLU A 525 13.64 1.24 0.94
C GLU A 525 13.09 -0.17 0.98
N GLU A 526 13.67 -1.04 0.16
CA GLU A 526 13.23 -2.40 -0.08
C GLU A 526 14.45 -3.31 -0.18
N VAL A 527 14.32 -4.48 0.45
CA VAL A 527 15.29 -5.57 0.38
C VAL A 527 14.49 -6.82 0.03
N ASP A 528 14.76 -7.41 -1.13
CA ASP A 528 14.07 -8.58 -1.65
C ASP A 528 15.05 -9.75 -1.73
N PHE A 529 14.79 -10.81 -0.97
CA PHE A 529 15.57 -12.04 -0.99
C PHE A 529 14.82 -13.05 -1.85
N GLN A 530 15.40 -13.37 -3.01
CA GLN A 530 14.87 -14.39 -3.89
C GLN A 530 15.75 -15.62 -3.85
N THR A 531 15.16 -16.76 -3.56
CA THR A 531 15.84 -18.06 -3.61
C THR A 531 15.46 -18.78 -4.90
N GLU A 532 16.45 -19.16 -5.69
CA GLU A 532 16.27 -19.87 -6.95
C GLU A 532 16.98 -21.22 -6.90
N LYS A 533 16.44 -22.21 -7.62
CA LYS A 533 17.12 -23.51 -7.77
C LYS A 533 18.43 -23.28 -8.50
N GLY A 534 19.53 -23.78 -7.94
CA GLY A 534 20.84 -23.70 -8.56
C GLY A 534 20.97 -24.64 -9.76
N PRO A 535 22.18 -24.70 -10.36
CA PRO A 535 22.46 -25.57 -11.49
C PRO A 535 22.23 -27.06 -11.19
N ASP A 536 22.50 -27.46 -9.95
CA ASP A 536 22.32 -28.82 -9.43
C ASP A 536 21.13 -28.88 -8.45
N LYS A 537 20.54 -30.07 -8.24
CA LYS A 537 19.35 -30.25 -7.39
C LYS A 537 19.62 -29.95 -5.90
N ASP A 538 20.86 -30.14 -5.46
CA ASP A 538 21.35 -29.91 -4.09
C ASP A 538 21.93 -28.49 -3.92
N LYS A 539 21.73 -27.60 -4.90
CA LYS A 539 22.25 -26.24 -4.88
C LYS A 539 21.14 -25.21 -5.01
N MET A 540 21.35 -24.06 -4.38
CA MET A 540 20.42 -22.95 -4.41
C MET A 540 21.18 -21.63 -4.58
N ASP A 541 20.68 -20.78 -5.46
CA ASP A 541 21.18 -19.42 -5.64
C ASP A 541 20.30 -18.44 -4.86
N ILE A 542 20.94 -17.44 -4.26
CA ILE A 542 20.26 -16.37 -3.52
C ILE A 542 20.50 -15.06 -4.24
N ASN A 543 19.43 -14.46 -4.76
CA ASN A 543 19.44 -13.16 -5.40
C ASN A 543 18.86 -12.12 -4.43
N ILE A 544 19.74 -11.26 -3.91
CA ILE A 544 19.38 -10.14 -3.04
C ILE A 544 19.26 -8.89 -3.90
N ARG A 545 18.04 -8.40 -4.07
CA ARG A 545 17.77 -7.12 -4.75
C ARG A 545 17.48 -6.06 -3.73
N VAL A 546 18.21 -4.95 -3.81
CA VAL A 546 18.01 -3.80 -2.93
C VAL A 546 17.59 -2.57 -3.73
N LYS A 547 16.68 -1.78 -3.16
CA LYS A 547 16.36 -0.44 -3.67
C LYS A 547 16.94 0.59 -2.72
N GLU A 548 18.00 1.27 -3.13
CA GLU A 548 18.65 2.29 -2.31
C GLU A 548 17.76 3.50 -2.07
N LYS A 549 17.90 4.12 -0.90
CA LYS A 549 17.29 5.41 -0.58
C LYS A 549 18.32 6.44 -0.19
N ASN A 550 17.86 7.69 -0.09
CA ASN A 550 18.66 8.74 0.52
C ASN A 550 18.95 8.40 2.00
N THR A 551 20.23 8.30 2.32
CA THR A 551 20.74 8.01 3.67
C THR A 551 21.12 9.27 4.45
N GLY A 552 21.07 10.44 3.80
CA GLY A 552 21.28 11.73 4.42
C GLY A 552 20.06 12.18 5.21
N MET A 553 20.29 12.65 6.43
CA MET A 553 19.24 13.16 7.31
C MET A 553 19.66 14.51 7.89
N PHE A 554 18.72 15.45 7.90
CA PHE A 554 18.83 16.72 8.60
C PHE A 554 17.84 16.71 9.76
N MET A 555 18.33 16.96 10.97
CA MET A 555 17.54 17.02 12.18
C MET A 555 17.70 18.40 12.80
N VAL A 556 16.57 19.04 13.11
CA VAL A 556 16.54 20.26 13.90
C VAL A 556 15.72 19.97 15.14
N GLY A 557 16.32 20.23 16.29
CA GLY A 557 15.67 20.17 17.58
C GLY A 557 15.71 21.54 18.22
N ALA A 558 14.72 21.83 19.04
CA ALA A 558 14.80 22.90 20.01
C ALA A 558 14.41 22.31 21.36
N GLY A 559 14.94 22.90 22.40
CA GLY A 559 14.66 22.45 23.73
C GLY A 559 14.88 23.54 24.75
N TYR A 560 14.25 23.37 25.91
CA TYR A 560 14.48 24.23 27.04
C TYR A 560 14.67 23.39 28.29
N SER A 561 15.64 23.74 29.14
CA SER A 561 15.68 23.23 30.51
C SER A 561 16.02 24.29 31.54
N ALA A 562 15.76 24.00 32.82
CA ALA A 562 16.06 24.93 33.91
C ALA A 562 17.57 25.22 34.05
N ASN A 563 18.43 24.26 33.67
CA ASN A 563 19.88 24.38 33.81
C ASN A 563 20.54 24.87 32.51
N GLU A 564 20.07 24.40 31.34
CA GLU A 564 20.66 24.74 30.03
C GLU A 564 19.92 25.88 29.30
N GLN A 565 18.85 26.40 29.91
CA GLN A 565 17.93 27.37 29.30
C GLN A 565 17.48 26.92 27.91
N ALA A 566 17.23 27.85 26.98
CA ALA A 566 16.85 27.53 25.61
C ALA A 566 18.07 27.07 24.79
N VAL A 567 17.95 25.92 24.14
CA VAL A 567 18.95 25.35 23.25
C VAL A 567 18.33 25.02 21.90
N ILE A 568 18.99 25.40 20.82
CA ILE A 568 18.68 25.00 19.46
C ILE A 568 19.74 24.00 19.00
N MET A 569 19.31 22.86 18.48
CA MET A 569 20.18 21.80 18.00
C MET A 569 19.95 21.60 16.50
N GLY A 570 21.03 21.57 15.74
CA GLY A 570 21.03 21.16 14.34
C GLY A 570 21.98 20.00 14.14
N GLN A 571 21.58 18.99 13.39
CA GLN A 571 22.44 17.88 13.03
C GLN A 571 22.24 17.50 11.56
N ILE A 572 23.34 17.38 10.83
CA ILE A 572 23.37 16.80 9.49
C ILE A 572 24.14 15.49 9.61
N VAL A 573 23.54 14.39 9.19
CA VAL A 573 24.17 13.07 9.18
C VAL A 573 24.03 12.42 7.82
N GLN A 574 25.10 11.76 7.38
CA GLN A 574 25.12 10.91 6.21
C GLN A 574 25.52 9.50 6.67
N ASN A 575 24.55 8.59 6.75
CA ASN A 575 24.75 7.24 7.31
C ASN A 575 25.50 6.26 6.39
N ASN A 576 25.61 6.58 5.09
CA ASN A 576 26.32 5.76 4.12
C ASN A 576 27.20 6.65 3.24
N PHE A 577 28.14 7.34 3.89
CA PHE A 577 29.01 8.32 3.25
C PHE A 577 29.77 7.69 2.09
N LEU A 578 29.54 8.23 0.89
CA LEU A 578 30.11 7.76 -0.39
C LEU A 578 29.90 6.26 -0.68
N GLY A 579 28.92 5.62 -0.05
CA GLY A 579 28.62 4.20 -0.26
C GLY A 579 29.49 3.20 0.52
N TYR A 580 30.31 3.67 1.48
CA TYR A 580 31.21 2.82 2.28
C TYR A 580 30.59 2.29 3.57
N GLY A 581 29.32 2.60 3.86
CA GLY A 581 28.68 2.28 5.14
C GLY A 581 29.28 3.04 6.33
N GLN A 582 30.02 4.11 6.06
CA GLN A 582 30.60 5.03 7.03
C GLN A 582 29.61 6.14 7.36
N ILE A 583 29.66 6.65 8.59
CA ILE A 583 28.76 7.71 9.06
C ILE A 583 29.55 8.99 9.21
N LEU A 584 29.14 10.05 8.52
CA LEU A 584 29.65 11.40 8.73
C LEU A 584 28.54 12.23 9.37
N SER A 585 28.81 12.86 10.51
CA SER A 585 27.83 13.64 11.26
C SER A 585 28.44 14.96 11.70
N PHE A 586 27.73 16.05 11.44
CA PHE A 586 27.99 17.36 12.03
C PHE A 586 26.82 17.72 12.93
N LYS A 587 27.11 18.04 14.20
CA LYS A 587 26.13 18.45 15.21
C LYS A 587 26.51 19.81 15.76
N ALA A 588 25.55 20.73 15.80
CA ALA A 588 25.66 22.02 16.47
C ALA A 588 24.55 22.11 17.52
N SER A 589 24.88 22.49 18.74
CA SER A 589 23.94 22.76 19.84
C SER A 589 24.26 24.15 20.38
N LEU A 590 23.35 25.09 20.19
CA LEU A 590 23.51 26.51 20.51
C LEU A 590 22.58 26.88 21.64
N GLY A 591 23.12 27.34 22.76
CA GLY A 591 22.37 27.74 23.94
C GLY A 591 22.98 28.98 24.57
N SER A 592 22.29 29.57 25.54
CA SER A 592 22.84 30.67 26.33
C SER A 592 23.94 30.22 27.29
N THR A 593 23.83 29.00 27.86
CA THR A 593 24.81 28.48 28.82
C THR A 593 25.81 27.51 28.21
N THR A 594 25.43 26.77 27.18
CA THR A 594 26.28 25.73 26.57
C THR A 594 26.20 25.80 25.05
N ASN A 595 27.36 25.87 24.41
CA ASN A 595 27.52 25.75 22.97
C ASN A 595 28.40 24.54 22.66
N ASN A 596 27.98 23.69 21.72
CA ASN A 596 28.73 22.51 21.30
C ASN A 596 28.66 22.33 19.78
N TYR A 597 29.82 22.24 19.16
CA TYR A 597 29.98 21.90 17.75
C TYR A 597 30.81 20.64 17.65
N GLU A 598 30.31 19.61 16.98
CA GLU A 598 30.99 18.32 16.84
C GLU A 598 30.93 17.85 15.40
N LEU A 599 32.09 17.56 14.81
CA LEU A 599 32.19 16.82 13.56
C LEU A 599 32.74 15.43 13.88
N SER A 600 31.97 14.39 13.55
CA SER A 600 32.32 13.01 13.82
C SER A 600 32.27 12.16 12.55
N PHE A 601 33.27 11.31 12.38
CA PHE A 601 33.34 10.26 11.37
C PHE A 601 33.35 8.90 12.06
N THR A 602 32.56 7.96 11.56
CA THR A 602 32.43 6.62 12.15
C THR A 602 32.58 5.53 11.09
N GLU A 603 33.49 4.60 11.33
CA GLU A 603 33.65 3.35 10.57
C GLU A 603 33.15 2.19 11.45
N PRO A 604 31.96 1.62 11.18
CA PRO A 604 31.40 0.57 12.03
C PRO A 604 32.11 -0.78 11.94
N TRP A 605 32.88 -1.04 10.88
CA TRP A 605 33.61 -2.30 10.68
C TRP A 605 35.06 -2.04 10.25
N LEU A 606 35.85 -1.45 11.13
CA LEU A 606 37.26 -1.18 10.87
C LEU A 606 38.00 -2.50 10.61
N PHE A 607 38.76 -2.58 9.51
CA PHE A 607 39.44 -3.81 9.05
C PHE A 607 38.52 -5.00 8.78
N ASP A 608 37.23 -4.75 8.48
CA ASP A 608 36.21 -5.78 8.18
C ASP A 608 35.88 -6.74 9.32
N ILE A 609 36.30 -6.41 10.52
CA ILE A 609 35.86 -7.05 11.76
C ILE A 609 34.80 -6.15 12.42
N PRO A 610 33.99 -6.65 13.36
CA PRO A 610 33.00 -5.85 14.10
C PRO A 610 33.66 -4.90 15.13
N LEU A 611 34.75 -4.26 14.73
CA LEU A 611 35.46 -3.21 15.44
C LEU A 611 34.92 -1.86 14.97
N TRP A 612 34.09 -1.25 15.80
CA TRP A 612 33.57 0.08 15.57
C TRP A 612 34.64 1.13 15.89
N CYS A 613 34.79 2.14 15.04
CA CYS A 613 35.73 3.24 15.22
C CYS A 613 35.02 4.57 15.02
N LYS A 614 35.18 5.51 15.96
CA LYS A 614 34.72 6.90 15.83
C LYS A 614 35.90 7.83 16.01
N ALA A 615 36.10 8.70 15.04
CA ALA A 615 36.98 9.86 15.16
C ALA A 615 36.11 11.11 15.21
N ASP A 616 36.34 11.99 16.17
CA ASP A 616 35.60 13.24 16.29
C ASP A 616 36.49 14.41 16.66
N ILE A 617 36.05 15.60 16.26
CA ILE A 617 36.60 16.87 16.68
C ILE A 617 35.46 17.72 17.21
N TRP A 618 35.69 18.44 18.28
CA TRP A 618 34.66 19.26 18.90
C TRP A 618 35.17 20.60 19.43
N LYS A 619 34.24 21.55 19.51
CA LYS A 619 34.37 22.83 20.21
C LYS A 619 33.22 22.94 21.20
N TYR A 620 33.54 23.04 22.47
CA TYR A 620 32.60 23.08 23.57
C TYR A 620 32.86 24.33 24.42
N THR A 621 31.83 25.11 24.66
CA THR A 621 31.90 26.28 25.54
C THR A 621 30.76 26.20 26.56
N LYS A 622 31.06 26.42 27.84
CA LYS A 622 30.06 26.43 28.91
C LYS A 622 30.27 27.57 29.88
N GLU A 623 29.21 28.33 30.10
CA GLU A 623 29.14 29.40 31.08
C GLU A 623 28.69 28.82 32.45
N TYR A 624 29.60 28.87 33.42
CA TYR A 624 29.31 28.59 34.83
C TYR A 624 28.99 29.90 35.56
N ASP A 625 28.47 29.80 36.79
CA ASP A 625 28.11 30.98 37.59
C ASP A 625 29.32 31.94 37.85
N SER A 626 30.55 31.44 37.80
CA SER A 626 31.77 32.20 38.13
C SER A 626 32.84 32.25 37.04
N TYR A 627 32.72 31.48 35.96
CA TYR A 627 33.70 31.43 34.87
C TYR A 627 33.11 30.82 33.58
N GLU A 628 33.77 31.05 32.45
CA GLU A 628 33.52 30.34 31.19
C GLU A 628 34.57 29.24 30.98
N LEU A 629 34.14 28.03 30.61
CA LEU A 629 35.02 26.96 30.15
C LEU A 629 35.01 26.91 28.63
N ASP A 630 36.16 27.12 28.01
CA ASP A 630 36.34 27.03 26.57
C ASP A 630 37.23 25.82 26.22
N THR A 631 36.67 24.84 25.52
CA THR A 631 37.33 23.57 25.22
C THR A 631 37.31 23.27 23.73
N TYR A 632 38.44 22.87 23.16
CA TYR A 632 38.51 22.24 21.84
C TYR A 632 39.24 20.91 21.95
N GLY A 633 38.80 19.90 21.21
CA GLY A 633 39.41 18.58 21.32
C GLY A 633 39.21 17.70 20.11
N ALA A 634 39.95 16.60 20.12
CA ALA A 634 39.86 15.51 19.17
C ALA A 634 39.88 14.17 19.91
N GLY A 635 39.11 13.22 19.39
CA GLY A 635 38.87 11.94 20.01
C GLY A 635 38.95 10.81 19.00
N LEU A 636 39.47 9.67 19.43
CA LEU A 636 39.42 8.41 18.71
C LEU A 636 38.91 7.32 19.65
N THR A 637 37.76 6.73 19.33
CA THR A 637 37.15 5.67 20.13
C THR A 637 37.00 4.39 19.32
N LEU A 638 37.48 3.28 19.85
CA LEU A 638 37.28 1.93 19.35
C LEU A 638 36.27 1.20 20.22
N GLY A 639 35.41 0.39 19.63
CA GLY A 639 34.39 -0.40 20.31
C GLY A 639 34.32 -1.82 19.74
N TYR A 640 34.32 -2.83 20.60
CA TYR A 640 34.26 -4.24 20.18
C TYR A 640 33.27 -5.03 21.06
N PRO A 641 32.36 -5.83 20.47
CA PRO A 641 31.45 -6.69 21.23
C PRO A 641 32.24 -7.87 21.83
N ILE A 642 32.58 -7.79 23.12
CA ILE A 642 33.37 -8.82 23.81
C ILE A 642 32.50 -10.04 24.15
N TRP A 643 31.22 -9.81 24.48
CA TRP A 643 30.20 -10.85 24.68
C TRP A 643 28.87 -10.40 24.08
N GLU A 644 27.89 -11.30 23.98
CA GLU A 644 26.60 -11.08 23.27
C GLU A 644 25.92 -9.74 23.58
N LYS A 645 25.98 -9.26 24.83
CA LYS A 645 25.39 -7.99 25.25
C LYS A 645 26.37 -7.05 25.93
N VAL A 646 27.67 -7.34 25.86
CA VAL A 646 28.72 -6.55 26.52
C VAL A 646 29.70 -6.03 25.48
N VAL A 647 29.82 -4.71 25.41
CA VAL A 647 30.73 -4.02 24.49
C VAL A 647 31.83 -3.37 25.30
N GLY A 648 33.07 -3.57 24.87
CA GLY A 648 34.23 -2.87 25.40
C GLY A 648 34.62 -1.71 24.48
N TYR A 649 34.93 -0.58 25.08
CA TYR A 649 35.39 0.62 24.38
C TYR A 649 36.77 1.03 24.88
N GLY A 650 37.65 1.42 23.96
CA GLY A 650 38.92 2.06 24.23
C GLY A 650 38.96 3.39 23.48
N GLY A 651 39.05 4.50 24.21
CA GLY A 651 39.07 5.85 23.66
C GLY A 651 40.35 6.58 24.01
N TYR A 652 40.85 7.39 23.08
CA TYR A 652 41.89 8.39 23.31
C TYR A 652 41.32 9.77 23.02
N ASN A 653 41.42 10.69 23.99
CA ASN A 653 40.92 12.05 23.89
C ASN A 653 42.08 13.02 24.13
N LEU A 654 42.21 14.01 23.26
CA LEU A 654 43.12 15.14 23.42
C LEU A 654 42.29 16.41 23.40
N SER A 655 42.28 17.17 24.49
CA SER A 655 41.58 18.45 24.58
C SER A 655 42.45 19.55 25.17
N SER A 656 42.28 20.77 24.67
CA SER A 656 42.76 21.98 25.32
C SER A 656 41.57 22.65 25.99
N ASN A 657 41.74 23.04 27.25
CA ASN A 657 40.69 23.55 28.12
C ASN A 657 41.19 24.84 28.76
N ASP A 658 40.40 25.90 28.61
CA ASP A 658 40.75 27.23 29.13
C ASP A 658 39.62 27.75 30.03
N ILE A 659 39.99 28.28 31.19
CA ILE A 659 39.06 28.91 32.13
C ILE A 659 39.16 30.42 31.89
N ARG A 660 38.12 31.01 31.32
CA ARG A 660 38.05 32.42 30.93
C ARG A 660 36.97 33.16 31.70
N ASP A 661 36.95 34.49 31.55
CA ASP A 661 35.90 35.39 32.04
C ASP A 661 35.51 35.15 33.51
N VAL A 662 36.53 34.98 34.36
CA VAL A 662 36.35 34.68 35.78
C VAL A 662 35.81 35.91 36.52
N ASN A 663 34.69 35.74 37.22
CA ASN A 663 34.17 36.73 38.14
C ASN A 663 34.92 36.68 39.47
N GLU A 664 36.00 37.46 39.59
CA GLU A 664 36.87 37.49 40.79
C GLU A 664 36.12 37.86 42.09
N ALA A 665 34.94 38.49 42.02
CA ALA A 665 34.16 38.84 43.20
C ALA A 665 33.43 37.64 43.82
N THR A 666 33.13 36.60 43.04
CA THR A 666 32.35 35.43 43.48
C THR A 666 33.10 34.11 43.35
N ALA A 667 34.07 34.03 42.45
CA ALA A 667 34.87 32.83 42.21
C ALA A 667 35.70 32.43 43.44
N SER A 668 35.89 31.12 43.64
CA SER A 668 36.78 30.64 44.70
C SER A 668 38.25 30.93 44.38
N PRO A 669 39.14 30.99 45.39
CA PRO A 669 40.57 31.16 45.16
C PRO A 669 41.17 30.09 44.24
N LEU A 670 40.65 28.85 44.28
CA LEU A 670 41.09 27.76 43.41
C LEU A 670 40.77 28.03 41.94
N ILE A 671 39.57 28.54 41.64
CA ILE A 671 39.16 28.87 40.26
C ILE A 671 40.02 30.01 39.72
N ILE A 672 40.24 31.06 40.52
CA ILE A 672 41.09 32.21 40.15
C ILE A 672 42.53 31.75 39.90
N GLU A 673 43.07 30.89 40.76
CA GLU A 673 44.40 30.29 40.59
C GLU A 673 44.48 29.48 39.29
N GLN A 674 43.49 28.60 39.04
CA GLN A 674 43.49 27.74 37.86
C GLN A 674 43.34 28.52 36.54
N ALA A 675 42.59 29.62 36.52
CA ALA A 675 42.49 30.49 35.36
C ALA A 675 43.83 31.14 34.99
N ARG A 676 44.70 31.39 35.97
CA ARG A 676 46.06 31.94 35.73
C ARG A 676 47.01 30.94 35.09
N PHE A 677 46.69 29.64 35.11
CA PHE A 677 47.46 28.63 34.38
C PHE A 677 47.26 28.71 32.86
N GLY A 678 46.20 29.40 32.40
CA GLY A 678 45.83 29.49 30.99
C GLY A 678 45.40 28.15 30.41
N GLU A 679 45.64 27.95 29.12
CA GLU A 679 45.23 26.73 28.41
C GLU A 679 45.89 25.46 28.98
N ARG A 680 45.05 24.48 29.30
CA ARG A 680 45.47 23.18 29.83
C ARG A 680 45.14 22.04 28.88
N ILE A 681 46.15 21.23 28.57
CA ILE A 681 46.05 20.10 27.67
C ILE A 681 45.76 18.83 28.48
N THR A 682 44.56 18.28 28.28
CA THR A 682 44.18 16.97 28.78
C THR A 682 44.40 15.94 27.67
N SER A 683 45.34 15.02 27.89
CA SER A 683 45.54 13.84 27.04
C SER A 683 45.15 12.61 27.85
N ALA A 684 44.09 11.90 27.42
CA ALA A 684 43.42 10.90 28.23
C ALA A 684 43.11 9.63 27.45
N MET A 685 43.38 8.47 28.06
CA MET A 685 42.89 7.17 27.60
C MET A 685 41.73 6.71 28.48
N THR A 686 40.63 6.31 27.88
CA THR A 686 39.43 5.82 28.57
C THR A 686 39.10 4.40 28.15
N PHE A 687 38.97 3.50 29.10
CA PHE A 687 38.44 2.17 28.89
C PHE A 687 37.05 2.07 29.50
N THR A 688 36.07 1.56 28.74
CA THR A 688 34.70 1.38 29.21
C THR A 688 34.20 -0.01 28.89
N LEU A 689 33.57 -0.68 29.86
CA LEU A 689 32.75 -1.87 29.63
C LEU A 689 31.28 -1.48 29.82
N ALA A 690 30.44 -1.78 28.83
CA ALA A 690 29.02 -1.45 28.86
C ALA A 690 28.15 -2.65 28.50
N ARG A 691 26.99 -2.76 29.16
CA ARG A 691 25.97 -3.78 28.91
C ARG A 691 24.60 -3.13 28.82
N ASP A 692 23.94 -3.27 27.67
CA ASP A 692 22.57 -2.77 27.46
C ASP A 692 21.63 -3.92 27.07
N THR A 693 20.51 -4.00 27.76
CA THR A 693 19.45 -5.02 27.58
C THR A 693 18.06 -4.41 27.58
N ARG A 694 17.97 -3.07 27.45
CA ARG A 694 16.72 -2.33 27.42
C ARG A 694 15.92 -2.70 26.17
N ASP A 695 14.61 -2.74 26.32
CA ASP A 695 13.68 -2.97 25.22
C ASP A 695 13.53 -1.76 24.29
N ASP A 696 13.64 -0.56 24.86
CA ASP A 696 13.61 0.71 24.14
C ASP A 696 14.72 1.62 24.69
N TYR A 697 15.41 2.34 23.82
CA TYR A 697 16.51 3.22 24.24
C TYR A 697 16.02 4.49 24.95
N MET A 698 14.88 5.04 24.52
CA MET A 698 14.34 6.34 24.95
C MET A 698 13.39 6.20 26.14
N PHE A 699 12.51 5.19 26.12
CA PHE A 699 11.51 4.94 27.17
C PHE A 699 11.47 3.46 27.55
N PRO A 700 12.54 2.95 28.18
CA PRO A 700 12.62 1.54 28.54
C PRO A 700 11.49 1.15 29.49
N THR A 701 10.86 0.00 29.24
CA THR A 701 9.86 -0.59 30.14
C THR A 701 10.38 -1.85 30.83
N LYS A 702 11.39 -2.49 30.25
CA LYS A 702 12.04 -3.68 30.80
C LYS A 702 13.53 -3.71 30.46
N GLY A 703 14.30 -4.39 31.31
CA GLY A 703 15.72 -4.64 31.09
C GLY A 703 16.62 -3.73 31.92
N SER A 704 17.88 -3.62 31.52
CA SER A 704 18.91 -2.92 32.30
C SER A 704 20.01 -2.35 31.41
N ASN A 705 20.64 -1.28 31.87
CA ASN A 705 21.85 -0.71 31.27
C ASN A 705 22.88 -0.47 32.37
N ALA A 706 24.12 -0.94 32.17
CA ALA A 706 25.21 -0.77 33.12
C ALA A 706 26.52 -0.47 32.41
N SER A 707 27.36 0.38 33.00
CA SER A 707 28.69 0.68 32.49
C SER A 707 29.69 0.92 33.62
N VAL A 708 30.95 0.59 33.35
CA VAL A 708 32.10 0.91 34.20
C VAL A 708 33.18 1.48 33.30
N SER A 709 33.79 2.58 33.71
CA SER A 709 34.87 3.21 32.96
C SER A 709 36.03 3.66 33.85
N VAL A 710 37.23 3.62 33.27
CA VAL A 710 38.47 4.14 33.84
C VAL A 710 39.10 5.05 32.81
N MET A 711 39.32 6.30 33.18
CA MET A 711 40.02 7.29 32.38
C MET A 711 41.33 7.65 33.08
N TYR A 712 42.44 7.51 32.36
CA TYR A 712 43.76 7.95 32.80
C TYR A 712 44.18 9.14 31.95
N ALA A 713 44.50 10.27 32.58
CA ALA A 713 45.02 11.46 31.91
C ALA A 713 46.35 11.88 32.54
N GLY A 714 47.32 12.31 31.74
CA GLY A 714 48.58 12.79 32.30
C GLY A 714 49.75 12.97 31.33
N SER A 715 50.88 13.35 31.91
CA SER A 715 52.14 13.68 31.21
C SER A 715 52.75 12.53 30.39
N PRO A 716 52.64 11.23 30.77
CA PRO A 716 53.09 10.14 29.90
C PRO A 716 52.34 10.08 28.55
N LEU A 717 51.15 10.69 28.47
CA LEU A 717 50.36 10.80 27.24
C LEU A 717 50.52 12.18 26.55
N GLY A 718 51.42 13.03 27.04
CA GLY A 718 51.70 14.36 26.49
C GLY A 718 50.78 15.48 27.00
N GLY A 719 49.96 15.24 28.04
CA GLY A 719 49.10 16.27 28.67
C GLY A 719 49.71 16.88 29.94
N ASN A 720 49.19 18.05 30.36
CA ASN A 720 49.58 18.72 31.61
C ASN A 720 48.48 18.67 32.70
N VAL A 721 47.49 17.80 32.50
CA VAL A 721 46.45 17.46 33.47
C VAL A 721 46.65 16.00 33.89
N ASN A 722 47.03 15.76 35.16
CA ASN A 722 47.34 14.44 35.69
C ASN A 722 46.22 13.95 36.62
N LEU A 723 45.43 12.97 36.19
CA LEU A 723 44.35 12.40 37.00
C LEU A 723 43.96 10.99 36.56
N VAL A 724 43.28 10.26 37.44
CA VAL A 724 42.56 9.02 37.10
C VAL A 724 41.11 9.14 37.54
N LYS A 725 40.18 8.86 36.63
CA LYS A 725 38.73 8.97 36.87
C LYS A 725 38.08 7.61 36.69
N TYR A 726 37.50 7.10 37.76
CA TYR A 726 36.72 5.88 37.79
C TYR A 726 35.24 6.27 37.81
N SER A 727 34.44 5.69 36.92
CA SER A 727 32.99 5.90 36.89
C SER A 727 32.27 4.57 36.77
N ALA A 728 31.13 4.44 37.45
CA ALA A 728 30.24 3.31 37.26
C ALA A 728 28.78 3.78 37.30
N GLY A 729 27.95 3.21 36.43
CA GLY A 729 26.54 3.50 36.33
C GLY A 729 25.73 2.23 36.09
N ALA A 730 24.54 2.16 36.67
CA ALA A 730 23.59 1.09 36.44
C ALA A 730 22.15 1.62 36.48
N SER A 731 21.29 1.07 35.63
CA SER A 731 19.86 1.32 35.63
C SER A 731 19.11 0.04 35.31
N ALA A 732 17.97 -0.15 35.96
CA ALA A 732 17.12 -1.31 35.76
C ALA A 732 15.64 -0.90 35.77
N TYR A 733 14.89 -1.55 34.89
CA TYR A 733 13.51 -1.25 34.54
C TYR A 733 12.69 -2.53 34.68
N TRP A 734 11.69 -2.52 35.56
CA TRP A 734 10.83 -3.67 35.80
C TRP A 734 9.39 -3.29 35.49
N PRO A 735 8.73 -3.98 34.54
CA PRO A 735 7.31 -3.79 34.29
C PRO A 735 6.53 -4.37 35.47
N LEU A 736 5.53 -3.63 35.94
CA LEU A 736 4.60 -3.99 36.98
C LEU A 736 3.18 -4.14 36.40
N PHE A 737 2.18 -4.37 37.25
CA PHE A 737 0.77 -4.39 36.85
C PHE A 737 0.31 -3.02 36.30
N TRP A 738 -0.76 -3.03 35.50
CA TRP A 738 -1.36 -1.82 34.90
C TRP A 738 -0.41 -0.96 34.05
N ASP A 739 0.56 -1.58 33.37
CA ASP A 739 1.59 -0.93 32.54
C ASP A 739 2.47 0.07 33.32
N MET A 740 2.56 -0.10 34.64
CA MET A 740 3.49 0.66 35.47
C MET A 740 4.92 0.13 35.28
N VAL A 741 5.92 0.99 35.47
CA VAL A 741 7.34 0.62 35.38
C VAL A 741 8.04 1.13 36.63
N PHE A 742 8.64 0.22 37.38
CA PHE A 742 9.55 0.55 38.46
C PHE A 742 10.96 0.72 37.90
N VAL A 743 11.61 1.83 38.25
CA VAL A 743 12.91 2.21 37.71
C VAL A 743 13.87 2.46 38.88
N THR A 744 15.06 1.89 38.79
CA THR A 744 16.17 2.24 39.68
C THR A 744 17.36 2.69 38.85
N LYS A 745 18.06 3.72 39.30
CA LYS A 745 19.29 4.22 38.68
C LYS A 745 20.32 4.48 39.78
N GLY A 746 21.56 4.10 39.53
CA GLY A 746 22.70 4.34 40.41
C GLY A 746 23.88 4.84 39.59
N ARG A 747 24.59 5.83 40.10
CA ARG A 747 25.86 6.32 39.54
C ARG A 747 26.85 6.57 40.67
N MET A 748 28.10 6.21 40.45
CA MET A 748 29.20 6.49 41.36
C MET A 748 30.43 6.91 40.57
N GLY A 749 31.26 7.75 41.19
CA GLY A 749 32.46 8.27 40.54
C GLY A 749 33.54 8.60 41.56
N TYR A 750 34.78 8.32 41.21
CA TYR A 750 35.97 8.67 41.97
C TYR A 750 37.01 9.28 41.04
N LEU A 751 37.49 10.45 41.41
CA LEU A 751 38.50 11.24 40.72
C LEU A 751 39.73 11.29 41.62
N GLN A 752 40.76 10.57 41.23
CA GLN A 752 42.06 10.56 41.88
C GLN A 752 42.96 11.61 41.25
N ASN A 753 43.47 12.55 42.04
CA ASN A 753 44.56 13.41 41.61
C ASN A 753 45.85 12.59 41.58
N THR A 754 46.59 12.66 40.46
CA THR A 754 47.93 12.05 40.35
C THR A 754 49.02 13.08 40.16
N ASP A 755 48.69 14.37 40.22
CA ASP A 755 49.66 15.45 40.30
C ASP A 755 50.21 15.59 41.74
N GLU A 756 51.42 16.13 41.87
CA GLU A 756 52.03 16.44 43.18
C GLU A 756 51.29 17.59 43.87
N ASP A 757 50.73 18.50 43.09
CA ASP A 757 49.95 19.63 43.58
C ASP A 757 48.45 19.36 43.49
N ALA A 758 47.75 19.48 44.62
CA ALA A 758 46.31 19.35 44.70
C ALA A 758 45.56 20.46 43.95
N SER A 759 46.13 21.68 43.85
CA SER A 759 45.50 22.81 43.15
C SER A 759 45.47 22.59 41.63
N ARG A 760 46.32 21.69 41.10
CA ARG A 760 46.37 21.35 39.69
C ARG A 760 45.28 20.40 39.23
N LEU A 761 44.47 19.82 40.12
CA LEU A 761 43.29 19.06 39.72
C LEU A 761 42.21 20.00 39.18
N PRO A 762 41.87 19.96 37.87
CA PRO A 762 40.99 20.98 37.30
C PRO A 762 39.58 20.95 37.86
N VAL A 763 39.01 22.12 38.17
CA VAL A 763 37.64 22.25 38.70
C VAL A 763 36.58 21.72 37.73
N TYR A 764 36.80 21.87 36.42
CA TYR A 764 35.89 21.38 35.38
C TYR A 764 35.84 19.84 35.26
N GLU A 765 36.78 19.11 35.88
CA GLU A 765 36.75 17.64 35.94
C GLU A 765 36.03 17.09 37.17
N ARG A 766 35.80 17.94 38.18
CA ARG A 766 35.17 17.57 39.46
C ARG A 766 33.67 17.33 39.27
N TYR A 767 33.11 16.50 40.13
CA TYR A 767 31.70 16.12 40.05
C TYR A 767 30.81 17.20 40.65
N VAL A 768 29.90 17.73 39.84
CA VAL A 768 28.79 18.58 40.27
C VAL A 768 27.49 17.86 39.93
N LEU A 769 26.61 17.70 40.93
CA LEU A 769 25.30 17.08 40.77
C LEU A 769 24.20 18.15 40.87
N GLY A 770 22.95 17.74 40.67
CA GLY A 770 21.77 18.61 40.61
C GLY A 770 21.10 18.60 39.23
N GLY A 771 19.82 18.94 39.20
CA GLY A 771 18.99 18.99 38.00
C GLY A 771 18.39 17.65 37.56
N ILE A 772 17.73 17.69 36.40
CA ILE A 772 16.75 16.68 35.95
C ILE A 772 17.33 15.29 35.62
N SER A 773 18.65 15.22 35.53
CA SER A 773 19.42 14.02 35.21
C SER A 773 20.10 13.38 36.43
N THR A 774 20.11 14.05 37.58
CA THR A 774 20.71 13.54 38.83
C THR A 774 19.76 13.67 40.03
N ILE A 775 19.72 14.81 40.72
CA ILE A 775 18.87 15.03 41.89
C ILE A 775 17.95 16.22 41.61
N ARG A 776 16.69 15.92 41.30
CA ARG A 776 15.68 16.92 40.93
C ARG A 776 15.34 17.82 42.10
N GLY A 777 15.12 19.10 41.84
CA GLY A 777 14.78 20.09 42.86
C GLY A 777 15.98 20.86 43.44
N LEU A 778 17.22 20.40 43.17
CA LEU A 778 18.47 21.05 43.59
C LEU A 778 19.28 21.44 42.36
N ARG A 779 19.81 22.67 42.32
CA ARG A 779 20.55 23.18 41.15
C ARG A 779 21.98 22.65 41.06
N TYR A 780 22.76 22.84 42.14
CA TYR A 780 24.15 22.41 42.23
C TYR A 780 24.42 21.73 43.58
N ILE A 781 25.12 20.61 43.54
CA ILE A 781 25.52 19.81 44.70
C ILE A 781 26.99 19.43 44.52
N GLY A 782 27.81 19.87 45.46
CA GLY A 782 29.26 19.65 45.47
C GLY A 782 29.90 20.41 46.61
N THR A 783 31.22 20.26 46.76
CA THR A 783 31.97 21.03 47.78
C THR A 783 32.07 22.49 47.38
N LYS A 784 31.95 23.39 48.36
CA LYS A 784 32.12 24.83 48.16
C LYS A 784 33.58 25.24 48.26
N GLY A 785 33.91 26.33 47.58
CA GLY A 785 35.19 27.00 47.74
C GLY A 785 35.36 27.65 49.11
N SER A 786 36.60 27.72 49.60
CA SER A 786 36.89 28.32 50.90
C SER A 786 36.50 29.81 50.90
N GLY A 787 35.59 30.20 51.80
CA GLY A 787 35.14 31.58 51.95
C GLY A 787 34.15 32.07 50.88
N THR A 788 33.68 31.22 49.97
CA THR A 788 32.73 31.59 48.91
C THR A 788 31.50 30.68 48.91
N ALA A 789 30.43 31.12 48.23
CA ALA A 789 29.24 30.29 47.98
C ALA A 789 29.37 29.42 46.72
N ASP A 790 30.49 29.56 45.99
CA ASP A 790 30.71 28.92 44.70
C ASP A 790 31.02 27.42 44.84
N VAL A 791 30.51 26.62 43.91
CA VAL A 791 30.57 25.16 43.96
C VAL A 791 31.73 24.66 43.10
N GLU A 792 32.81 24.21 43.75
CA GLU A 792 34.00 23.66 43.08
C GLU A 792 33.82 22.20 42.62
N GLY A 793 32.79 21.51 43.12
CA GLY A 793 32.53 20.10 42.83
C GLY A 793 33.40 19.13 43.66
N GLY A 794 32.95 17.88 43.77
CA GLY A 794 33.64 16.85 44.57
C GLY A 794 34.59 15.97 43.74
N THR A 795 35.60 15.38 44.40
CA THR A 795 36.43 14.32 43.81
C THR A 795 35.79 12.93 43.89
N THR A 796 34.65 12.80 44.57
CA THR A 796 33.82 11.59 44.61
C THR A 796 32.36 11.97 44.51
N MET A 797 31.55 11.11 43.88
CA MET A 797 30.11 11.28 43.81
C MET A 797 29.35 9.97 43.94
N MET A 798 28.12 10.07 44.42
CA MET A 798 27.14 8.99 44.35
C MET A 798 25.75 9.58 44.11
N VAL A 799 24.98 8.94 43.23
CA VAL A 799 23.58 9.26 42.93
C VAL A 799 22.77 7.97 42.90
N PHE A 800 21.58 8.02 43.47
CA PHE A 800 20.60 6.96 43.45
C PHE A 800 19.22 7.55 43.18
N ASN A 801 18.52 7.03 42.18
CA ASN A 801 17.17 7.44 41.81
C ASN A 801 16.25 6.23 41.82
N ILE A 802 15.09 6.36 42.46
CA ILE A 802 13.97 5.44 42.37
C ILE A 802 12.82 6.17 41.69
N GLU A 803 12.23 5.57 40.66
CA GLU A 803 11.05 6.12 39.99
C GLU A 803 9.95 5.06 39.85
N LEU A 804 8.70 5.50 39.95
CA LEU A 804 7.54 4.73 39.52
C LEU A 804 6.85 5.51 38.40
N VAL A 805 6.89 4.94 37.19
CA VAL A 805 6.29 5.52 35.99
C VAL A 805 4.98 4.81 35.70
N PHE A 806 3.91 5.54 35.43
CA PHE A 806 2.58 4.97 35.19
C PHE A 806 1.88 5.68 34.03
N PRO A 807 1.00 5.02 33.27
CA PRO A 807 0.29 5.65 32.16
C PRO A 807 -0.74 6.66 32.69
N LEU A 808 -0.76 7.87 32.11
CA LEU A 808 -1.84 8.85 32.32
C LEU A 808 -2.86 8.78 31.19
N ILE A 809 -2.39 8.90 29.94
CA ILE A 809 -3.21 8.82 28.73
C ILE A 809 -2.45 7.97 27.71
N LYS A 810 -2.82 6.67 27.63
CA LYS A 810 -2.10 5.68 26.81
C LYS A 810 -2.05 6.07 25.33
N ASN A 811 -3.17 6.49 24.76
CA ASN A 811 -3.28 6.85 23.34
C ASN A 811 -2.47 8.11 22.96
N ALA A 812 -2.21 8.98 23.94
CA ALA A 812 -1.43 10.20 23.74
C ALA A 812 0.04 10.05 24.14
N GLY A 813 0.48 8.86 24.58
CA GLY A 813 1.85 8.64 25.06
C GLY A 813 2.22 9.44 26.32
N MET A 814 1.23 9.85 27.13
CA MET A 814 1.45 10.59 28.37
C MET A 814 1.60 9.64 29.55
N LYS A 815 2.68 9.81 30.32
CA LYS A 815 3.01 9.04 31.52
C LYS A 815 3.20 9.98 32.70
N GLY A 816 2.77 9.56 33.88
CA GLY A 816 3.11 10.17 35.14
C GLY A 816 4.36 9.53 35.71
N VAL A 817 5.11 10.26 36.51
CA VAL A 817 6.24 9.74 37.28
C VAL A 817 6.16 10.28 38.70
N VAL A 818 6.41 9.41 39.67
CA VAL A 818 6.78 9.81 41.04
C VAL A 818 8.18 9.27 41.33
N PHE A 819 8.98 10.02 42.07
CA PHE A 819 10.38 9.69 42.26
C PHE A 819 10.92 10.06 43.64
N TYR A 820 12.01 9.39 44.00
CA TYR A 820 12.90 9.69 45.12
C TYR A 820 14.33 9.72 44.61
N ASP A 821 15.02 10.83 44.85
CA ASP A 821 16.41 11.04 44.47
C ASP A 821 17.27 11.22 45.72
N ALA A 822 18.44 10.60 45.74
CA ALA A 822 19.42 10.75 46.80
C ALA A 822 20.84 10.75 46.24
N GLY A 823 21.73 11.58 46.79
CA GLY A 823 23.11 11.62 46.35
C GLY A 823 23.87 12.82 46.87
N ASN A 824 25.18 12.82 46.65
CA ASN A 824 26.06 13.93 47.01
C ASN A 824 27.37 13.85 46.22
N ALA A 825 28.12 14.95 46.19
CA ALA A 825 29.48 15.02 45.69
C ALA A 825 30.39 15.64 46.75
N TRP A 826 31.52 14.97 47.04
CA TRP A 826 32.43 15.34 48.12
C TRP A 826 33.89 15.13 47.74
N ASN A 827 34.79 15.69 48.54
CA ASN A 827 36.22 15.37 48.45
C ASN A 827 36.50 14.05 49.17
N TYR A 828 37.20 13.15 48.50
CA TYR A 828 37.48 11.82 49.03
C TYR A 828 38.33 11.88 50.30
N SER A 829 37.85 11.24 51.36
CA SER A 829 38.53 11.15 52.66
C SER A 829 38.74 9.70 53.12
N GLY A 830 38.80 8.75 52.18
CA GLY A 830 39.02 7.32 52.45
C GLY A 830 37.77 6.43 52.42
N ALA A 831 36.55 6.99 52.41
CA ALA A 831 35.30 6.23 52.28
C ALA A 831 34.15 7.06 51.69
N TYR A 832 33.13 6.38 51.16
CA TYR A 832 31.86 6.99 50.73
C TYR A 832 30.98 7.30 51.96
N ARG A 833 30.37 8.50 52.00
CA ARG A 833 29.58 8.98 53.15
C ARG A 833 28.08 8.83 52.90
N PHE A 834 27.52 7.67 53.20
CA PHE A 834 26.09 7.36 53.00
C PHE A 834 25.14 8.13 53.94
N ASN A 835 25.66 8.66 55.04
CA ASN A 835 24.90 9.48 56.00
C ASN A 835 24.79 10.96 55.58
N ASP A 836 25.59 11.40 54.61
CA ASP A 836 25.63 12.78 54.13
C ASP A 836 25.12 12.85 52.68
N LEU A 837 23.86 12.48 52.49
CA LEU A 837 23.18 12.53 51.18
C LEU A 837 22.16 13.64 51.14
N ARG A 838 22.13 14.35 50.01
CA ARG A 838 21.03 15.26 49.67
C ARG A 838 19.89 14.43 49.12
N GLN A 839 18.66 14.78 49.48
CA GLN A 839 17.48 13.97 49.17
C GLN A 839 16.34 14.84 48.67
N SER A 840 15.64 14.37 47.66
CA SER A 840 14.41 14.98 47.17
C SER A 840 13.37 13.92 46.79
N VAL A 841 12.10 14.32 46.83
CA VAL A 841 10.97 13.54 46.29
C VAL A 841 10.17 14.41 45.36
N GLY A 842 9.51 13.80 44.41
CA GLY A 842 8.72 14.60 43.48
C GLY A 842 7.80 13.81 42.60
N ALA A 843 7.13 14.55 41.74
CA ALA A 843 6.21 14.03 40.76
C ALA A 843 6.31 14.83 39.48
N GLY A 844 5.92 14.22 38.36
CA GLY A 844 5.94 14.88 37.07
C GLY A 844 5.18 14.15 35.99
N ILE A 845 5.20 14.77 34.81
CA ILE A 845 4.59 14.27 33.60
C ILE A 845 5.69 14.09 32.56
N ARG A 846 5.67 12.95 31.87
CA ARG A 846 6.48 12.65 30.70
C ARG A 846 5.55 12.46 29.52
N TRP A 847 5.70 13.26 28.47
CA TRP A 847 4.83 13.20 27.31
C TRP A 847 5.62 13.00 26.03
N TYR A 848 5.26 11.97 25.27
CA TYR A 848 5.72 11.81 23.91
C TYR A 848 4.88 12.69 22.96
N SER A 849 5.27 13.95 22.84
CA SER A 849 4.58 14.90 21.96
C SER A 849 5.07 14.76 20.51
N PRO A 850 4.31 15.26 19.52
CA PRO A 850 4.76 15.31 18.12
C PRO A 850 6.07 16.08 17.91
N ILE A 851 6.43 16.98 18.84
CA ILE A 851 7.66 17.79 18.79
C ILE A 851 8.81 17.18 19.62
N GLY A 852 8.63 15.98 20.19
CA GLY A 852 9.64 15.23 20.94
C GLY A 852 9.27 14.92 22.39
N PRO A 853 10.16 14.22 23.13
CA PRO A 853 10.00 13.95 24.55
C PRO A 853 9.89 15.23 25.38
N LEU A 854 8.85 15.32 26.19
CA LEU A 854 8.67 16.38 27.18
C LEU A 854 8.75 15.77 28.57
N ARG A 855 9.51 16.38 29.47
CA ARG A 855 9.48 16.08 30.90
C ARG A 855 9.15 17.36 31.63
N LEU A 856 8.21 17.32 32.56
CA LEU A 856 7.92 18.37 33.51
C LEU A 856 7.84 17.72 34.89
N GLU A 857 8.83 17.96 35.73
CA GLU A 857 9.04 17.26 36.98
C GLU A 857 9.27 18.30 38.09
N TYR A 858 8.54 18.20 39.19
CA TYR A 858 8.73 19.03 40.38
C TYR A 858 9.42 18.21 41.46
N GLY A 859 10.61 18.65 41.88
CA GLY A 859 11.35 18.05 43.00
C GLY A 859 11.21 18.90 44.26
N TYR A 860 10.70 18.30 45.33
CA TYR A 860 10.68 18.85 46.68
C TYR A 860 11.88 18.34 47.48
N VAL A 861 12.65 19.25 48.05
CA VAL A 861 13.90 18.93 48.76
C VAL A 861 13.57 18.50 50.19
N ILE A 862 13.90 17.25 50.53
CA ILE A 862 13.74 16.70 51.89
C ILE A 862 14.95 17.04 52.73
N ASN A 863 16.15 16.85 52.17
CA ASN A 863 17.41 17.11 52.86
C ASN A 863 18.37 17.84 51.93
N ARG A 864 18.65 19.10 52.27
CA ARG A 864 19.62 19.97 51.57
C ARG A 864 21.00 20.01 52.23
N GLY A 865 21.17 19.40 53.39
CA GLY A 865 22.39 19.50 54.20
C GLY A 865 22.84 20.95 54.38
N ASP A 866 24.11 21.22 54.03
CA ASP A 866 24.80 22.50 54.13
C ASP A 866 24.83 23.32 52.82
N LEU A 867 24.05 22.93 51.80
CA LEU A 867 23.99 23.67 50.54
C LEU A 867 23.55 25.12 50.75
N ALA A 868 24.11 26.04 49.97
CA ALA A 868 23.72 27.46 49.98
C ALA A 868 22.39 27.74 49.24
N ASP A 869 21.79 26.69 48.65
CA ASP A 869 20.51 26.77 47.95
C ASP A 869 19.35 26.67 48.95
N ASP A 870 18.68 27.80 49.19
CA ASP A 870 17.54 27.88 50.10
C ASP A 870 16.21 27.44 49.48
N ALA A 871 16.18 27.05 48.21
CA ALA A 871 14.96 26.60 47.54
C ALA A 871 14.40 25.32 48.18
N LYS A 872 13.11 25.34 48.54
CA LYS A 872 12.39 24.16 49.06
C LYS A 872 12.05 23.12 47.98
N GLY A 873 12.13 23.53 46.71
CA GLY A 873 11.87 22.68 45.55
C GLY A 873 11.90 23.50 44.27
N ARG A 874 12.05 22.82 43.14
CA ARG A 874 12.16 23.45 41.81
C ARG A 874 11.32 22.68 40.80
N PHE A 875 10.74 23.43 39.86
CA PHE A 875 10.23 22.86 38.63
C PHE A 875 11.38 22.71 37.65
N GLU A 876 11.50 21.52 37.11
CA GLU A 876 12.43 21.19 36.06
C GLU A 876 11.64 20.72 34.86
N PHE A 877 12.00 21.21 33.69
CA PHE A 877 11.40 20.74 32.47
C PHE A 877 12.46 20.55 31.41
N THR A 878 12.19 19.65 30.48
CA THR A 878 13.00 19.41 29.29
C THR A 878 12.07 19.22 28.11
N ILE A 879 12.37 19.89 27.01
CA ILE A 879 11.63 19.76 25.75
C ILE A 879 12.60 19.22 24.69
N GLY A 880 12.26 18.13 24.01
CA GLY A 880 13.09 17.58 22.95
C GLY A 880 14.15 16.57 23.44
N MET A 881 15.18 16.34 22.63
CA MET A 881 16.21 15.34 22.93
C MET A 881 17.28 15.89 23.90
N PHE A 882 16.90 16.08 25.16
CA PHE A 882 17.84 16.18 26.27
C PHE A 882 17.86 14.84 27.01
N MET A 883 18.76 13.95 26.62
CA MET A 883 19.07 12.76 27.42
C MET A 883 20.55 12.51 27.48
#